data_AF-A0A932WCD3-F1
#
_entry.id   AF-A0A932WCD3-F1
#
_cell.length_a   1.000
_cell.length_b   1.000
_cell.length_c   1.000
_cell.angle_alpha   90.00
_cell.angle_beta   90.00
_cell.angle_gamma   90.00
#
_symmetry.space_group_name_H-M   'P 1'
#
loop_
_entity.id
_entity.type
_entity.pdbx_description
1 polymer ?
#
loop_
_entity_poly.entity_id
_entity_poly.type
_entity_poly.pdbx_seq_one_letter_code
_entity_poly.pdbx_strand_id
1 'polypeptide(L)'
;MRKQTLLLLFFIAACFLSLFGGKAQAQSVWATAYYAGWSQGYNNTGYLPAQNIDYSAMTHIIHFSLVPRADGTLDDASNSVTAFNANELVARAHAAGKKVIISVGGWATDVSFRGATSSANRATFVANLVNLMKTRGYDGIDIDWETLASSDAAQYTAFITDLRTALDAVTPRPLLTAATAWQPAILAQVGTKFDQINIMSYDLSGAWPGWVTWHNAPIYNGGFNFPSTGNPPPSCDQMVNDFIAAGIPANKIGIGIDFYGYIWSGGAGTPNGGATDPRQSWTTAPSVQANVPYYTIMKTYYQSQYYRWDAATQSAYLSIDNAGTASDKFISYDDETTVQKKVGYARTKGIGGVIIWELGGGYRADLPAGQQDLLLQALKTALGGVVPTVDTTPPTVSLTSPLNGATLSGTVAVNANASDNIGVVGVQFKVDGTNLGVEDVSAPYTVSLNTLQLLNGAHTISAVARDAAANTATSSVSVSILNSSVDATPPTVSITSPATGSTLTGTATLNANASDNVAVAGVQFAIDGTNTGSELTTAPYSLSLNTITMSNGSHTISATARDAAGNTASSSVTIMVSNSTSTTSDLTVFQDALQSPWINSSWSATTTFGSIEQFYAGTSSIKTALTSAWGGLSLHYGNWNSSPGVNPSQYVSLDFAVFASTSGTQLSIFAENDLGQSFPKVNTTVLAANQWTVISIPMSQLSPSGQVIHRLSLQEISGSAKTFYVDNLRFVGSAPAPAPPPVAPSLALPANGATSVAINPTLSWNASTGATTYRAQVSASSSFATTTVDQSAISATSLSVSALSNNTTYYWRVNATNSNGTSIWSSTSTFATVALVAVADTTKPVVAFTGPLNGTTVSGTIGITANATDNIKVMGVQFKLDGANLGAELTAAPYNYSLNTTTLSNGSHTLSAVARDSAGNQATSSVTVTVANSVPLSSADLMVYQDALQTPWINASWSATVTFGSSEQIASGTSSIKVAQNAWGALRLHSGAWGTPVDVKASSYTGLSFAIHGGLSGVSLGVYFENDLSQSFPAAQYIWVAANQWKTMSFSMSQLNPNNQVIHRLVIQDMTGRVKTFYIDDLK
;
A
#
# COMPACT_ATOMS: atom_id res chain seq x y z
N MET A 1 -69.24 -16.67 12.63
CA MET A 1 -68.05 -17.29 12.03
C MET A 1 -67.40 -16.48 10.89
N ARG A 2 -68.10 -15.71 10.05
CA ARG A 2 -67.47 -14.94 8.94
C ARG A 2 -66.74 -13.63 9.30
N LYS A 3 -66.95 -13.05 10.49
CA LYS A 3 -66.27 -11.78 10.90
C LYS A 3 -64.92 -11.98 11.62
N GLN A 4 -64.71 -13.12 12.28
CA GLN A 4 -63.44 -13.42 12.97
C GLN A 4 -62.36 -13.93 12.01
N THR A 5 -62.74 -14.64 10.94
CA THR A 5 -61.80 -15.10 9.90
C THR A 5 -61.24 -13.94 9.06
N LEU A 6 -62.03 -12.87 8.84
CA LEU A 6 -61.58 -11.70 8.06
C LEU A 6 -60.61 -10.80 8.85
N LEU A 7 -60.79 -10.70 10.17
CA LEU A 7 -59.87 -9.95 11.05
C LEU A 7 -58.53 -10.68 11.23
N LEU A 8 -58.55 -12.02 11.28
CA LEU A 8 -57.34 -12.83 11.37
C LEU A 8 -56.54 -12.81 10.05
N LEU A 9 -57.21 -12.78 8.90
CA LEU A 9 -56.56 -12.59 7.58
C LEU A 9 -55.94 -11.19 7.42
N PHE A 10 -56.55 -10.14 7.98
CA PHE A 10 -55.98 -8.79 7.98
C PHE A 10 -54.79 -8.64 8.93
N PHE A 11 -54.83 -9.31 10.10
CA PHE A 11 -53.70 -9.31 11.05
C PHE A 11 -52.52 -10.15 10.55
N ILE A 12 -52.78 -11.28 9.88
CA ILE A 12 -51.73 -12.10 9.24
C ILE A 12 -51.11 -11.35 8.05
N ALA A 13 -51.90 -10.63 7.23
CA ALA A 13 -51.37 -9.81 6.15
C ALA A 13 -50.54 -8.60 6.66
N ALA A 14 -50.97 -7.96 7.75
CA ALA A 14 -50.22 -6.86 8.37
C ALA A 14 -48.92 -7.33 9.04
N CYS A 15 -48.92 -8.52 9.68
CA CYS A 15 -47.70 -9.11 10.24
C CYS A 15 -46.74 -9.62 9.15
N PHE A 16 -47.23 -10.11 8.00
CA PHE A 16 -46.38 -10.48 6.86
C PHE A 16 -45.75 -9.26 6.16
N LEU A 17 -46.44 -8.11 6.10
CA LEU A 17 -45.83 -6.88 5.58
C LEU A 17 -44.79 -6.25 6.52
N SER A 18 -44.87 -6.48 7.84
CA SER A 18 -43.85 -6.02 8.80
C SER A 18 -42.63 -6.96 8.93
N LEU A 19 -42.74 -8.21 8.48
CA LEU A 19 -41.65 -9.21 8.53
C LEU A 19 -40.88 -9.34 7.21
N PHE A 20 -41.38 -8.73 6.12
CA PHE A 20 -40.68 -8.57 4.84
C PHE A 20 -40.55 -7.10 4.43
N GLY A 21 -40.43 -6.21 5.41
CA GLY A 21 -39.82 -4.89 5.23
C GLY A 21 -38.31 -5.02 4.97
N GLY A 22 -37.91 -5.88 4.04
CA GLY A 22 -36.61 -5.74 3.41
C GLY A 22 -36.62 -4.35 2.78
N LYS A 23 -35.71 -3.48 3.22
CA LYS A 23 -35.37 -2.29 2.44
C LYS A 23 -35.24 -2.77 1.00
N ALA A 24 -36.04 -2.24 0.08
CA ALA A 24 -35.85 -2.50 -1.34
C ALA A 24 -34.36 -2.20 -1.60
N GLN A 25 -33.57 -3.25 -1.81
CA GLN A 25 -32.16 -3.09 -2.10
C GLN A 25 -32.13 -2.33 -3.42
N ALA A 26 -31.61 -1.10 -3.40
CA ALA A 26 -31.49 -0.30 -4.60
C ALA A 26 -30.82 -1.17 -5.67
N GLN A 27 -31.48 -1.31 -6.82
CA GLN A 27 -30.97 -2.11 -7.93
C GLN A 27 -29.53 -1.68 -8.22
N SER A 28 -28.60 -2.64 -8.18
CA SER A 28 -27.19 -2.38 -8.49
C SER A 28 -27.09 -2.06 -9.98
N VAL A 29 -26.71 -0.82 -10.30
CA VAL A 29 -26.42 -0.37 -11.67
C VAL A 29 -25.01 -0.80 -12.02
N TRP A 30 -24.84 -1.56 -13.10
CA TRP A 30 -23.50 -1.84 -13.61
C TRP A 30 -22.96 -0.67 -14.42
N ALA A 31 -21.63 -0.56 -14.46
CA ALA A 31 -20.91 0.33 -15.35
C ALA A 31 -19.89 -0.45 -16.16
N THR A 32 -20.02 -0.36 -17.49
CA THR A 32 -19.21 -1.11 -18.45
C THR A 32 -18.45 -0.13 -19.33
N ALA A 33 -17.12 -0.10 -19.23
CA ALA A 33 -16.33 0.90 -19.94
C ALA A 33 -15.53 0.31 -21.10
N TYR A 34 -15.60 0.93 -22.27
CA TYR A 34 -14.78 0.55 -23.42
C TYR A 34 -13.38 1.13 -23.28
N TYR A 35 -12.38 0.26 -23.33
CA TYR A 35 -10.96 0.60 -23.41
C TYR A 35 -10.48 0.34 -24.84
N ALA A 36 -10.35 1.41 -25.61
CA ALA A 36 -9.98 1.30 -27.01
C ALA A 36 -8.50 0.99 -27.18
N GLY A 37 -8.19 0.09 -28.09
CA GLY A 37 -6.87 -0.47 -28.25
C GLY A 37 -5.88 0.51 -28.89
N TRP A 38 -6.35 1.57 -29.54
CA TRP A 38 -5.49 2.69 -29.91
C TRP A 38 -5.08 3.55 -28.70
N SER A 39 -5.90 3.63 -27.65
CA SER A 39 -5.61 4.41 -26.43
C SER A 39 -4.47 3.77 -25.62
N GLN A 40 -4.35 2.44 -25.64
CA GLN A 40 -3.23 1.71 -25.01
C GLN A 40 -1.95 1.68 -25.84
N GLY A 41 -2.02 1.88 -27.16
CA GLY A 41 -0.88 1.78 -28.08
C GLY A 41 -0.20 0.40 -28.11
N TYR A 42 0.91 0.28 -28.84
CA TYR A 42 1.70 -0.95 -28.85
C TYR A 42 2.44 -1.13 -27.51
N ASN A 43 2.41 -2.33 -26.96
CA ASN A 43 3.03 -2.68 -25.68
C ASN A 43 2.61 -1.77 -24.51
N ASN A 44 1.35 -1.32 -24.51
CA ASN A 44 0.76 -0.53 -23.43
C ASN A 44 1.50 0.81 -23.17
N THR A 45 1.96 1.46 -24.25
CA THR A 45 2.69 2.75 -24.22
C THR A 45 1.92 3.92 -24.83
N GLY A 46 0.64 3.73 -25.12
CA GLY A 46 -0.26 4.73 -25.69
C GLY A 46 -0.69 5.80 -24.70
N TYR A 47 -1.65 6.62 -25.12
CA TYR A 47 -2.12 7.79 -24.38
C TYR A 47 -2.69 7.46 -22.99
N LEU A 48 -3.45 6.37 -22.88
CA LEU A 48 -3.94 5.82 -21.61
C LEU A 48 -3.39 4.40 -21.45
N PRO A 49 -2.27 4.21 -20.75
CA PRO A 49 -1.79 2.88 -20.37
C PRO A 49 -2.69 2.21 -19.33
N ALA A 50 -2.79 0.87 -19.37
CA ALA A 50 -3.67 0.09 -18.48
C ALA A 50 -3.40 0.34 -16.99
N GLN A 51 -2.15 0.61 -16.59
CA GLN A 51 -1.80 0.94 -15.20
C GLN A 51 -2.44 2.21 -14.66
N ASN A 52 -2.87 3.11 -15.55
CA ASN A 52 -3.45 4.40 -15.17
C ASN A 52 -4.98 4.37 -15.12
N ILE A 53 -5.61 3.25 -15.46
CA ILE A 53 -7.07 3.12 -15.41
C ILE A 53 -7.53 3.04 -13.95
N ASP A 54 -8.48 3.89 -13.54
CA ASP A 54 -9.20 3.71 -12.27
C ASP A 54 -10.24 2.59 -12.38
N TYR A 55 -9.79 1.35 -12.18
CA TYR A 55 -10.64 0.15 -12.18
C TYR A 55 -11.76 0.21 -11.14
N SER A 56 -11.61 0.99 -10.06
CA SER A 56 -12.59 1.04 -8.98
C SER A 56 -13.89 1.76 -9.37
N ALA A 57 -13.86 2.57 -10.43
CA ALA A 57 -15.00 3.34 -10.92
C ALA A 57 -16.03 2.52 -11.73
N MET A 58 -15.69 1.28 -12.11
CA MET A 58 -16.50 0.46 -13.02
C MET A 58 -16.67 -0.97 -12.53
N THR A 59 -17.55 -1.72 -13.20
CA THR A 59 -17.83 -3.13 -12.91
C THR A 59 -17.22 -4.06 -13.96
N HIS A 60 -17.28 -3.65 -15.23
CA HIS A 60 -16.79 -4.39 -16.38
C HIS A 60 -15.96 -3.47 -17.26
N ILE A 61 -14.98 -4.05 -17.93
CA ILE A 61 -14.19 -3.39 -18.98
C ILE A 61 -14.38 -4.17 -20.26
N ILE A 62 -14.65 -3.46 -21.35
CA ILE A 62 -14.65 -4.02 -22.69
C ILE A 62 -13.35 -3.61 -23.37
N HIS A 63 -12.50 -4.58 -23.70
CA HIS A 63 -11.29 -4.35 -24.48
C HIS A 63 -11.68 -4.26 -25.96
N PHE A 64 -11.54 -3.08 -26.55
CA PHE A 64 -12.05 -2.77 -27.88
C PHE A 64 -10.92 -2.54 -28.89
N SER A 65 -10.84 -3.20 -30.04
CA SER A 65 -11.60 -4.37 -30.49
C SER A 65 -10.76 -5.31 -31.35
N LEU A 66 -11.18 -6.56 -31.44
CA LEU A 66 -10.80 -7.45 -32.53
C LEU A 66 -11.56 -7.07 -33.80
N VAL A 67 -10.92 -7.18 -34.96
CA VAL A 67 -11.61 -7.04 -36.26
C VAL A 67 -11.90 -8.44 -36.82
N PRO A 68 -13.16 -8.79 -37.15
CA PRO A 68 -13.46 -10.06 -37.78
C PRO A 68 -12.93 -10.09 -39.21
N ARG A 69 -12.55 -11.27 -39.71
CA ARG A 69 -12.27 -11.49 -41.13
C ARG A 69 -13.35 -12.35 -41.77
N ALA A 70 -13.60 -12.12 -43.06
CA ALA A 70 -14.67 -12.78 -43.80
C ALA A 70 -14.55 -14.32 -43.83
N ASP A 71 -13.36 -14.88 -43.60
CA ASP A 71 -13.09 -16.33 -43.52
C ASP A 71 -13.33 -16.92 -42.11
N GLY A 72 -13.75 -16.11 -41.13
CA GLY A 72 -13.96 -16.52 -39.75
C GLY A 72 -12.70 -16.46 -38.87
N THR A 73 -11.57 -15.94 -39.35
CA THR A 73 -10.40 -15.63 -38.52
C THR A 73 -10.50 -14.26 -37.84
N LEU A 74 -9.61 -13.98 -36.90
CA LEU A 74 -9.60 -12.76 -36.09
C LEU A 74 -8.34 -11.93 -36.37
N ASP A 75 -8.49 -10.61 -36.42
CA ASP A 75 -7.40 -9.63 -36.43
C ASP A 75 -7.34 -8.91 -35.10
N ASP A 76 -6.22 -9.08 -34.38
CA ASP A 76 -5.95 -8.45 -33.10
C ASP A 76 -4.87 -7.36 -33.18
N ALA A 77 -4.30 -7.13 -34.37
CA ALA A 77 -3.22 -6.17 -34.59
C ALA A 77 -3.74 -4.80 -35.02
N SER A 78 -4.79 -4.75 -35.86
CA SER A 78 -5.30 -3.51 -36.45
C SER A 78 -5.67 -2.44 -35.41
N ASN A 79 -6.23 -2.85 -34.27
CA ASN A 79 -6.56 -1.96 -33.16
C ASN A 79 -5.63 -2.18 -31.95
N SER A 80 -4.45 -2.76 -32.12
CA SER A 80 -3.48 -3.04 -31.06
C SER A 80 -4.01 -3.87 -29.89
N VAL A 81 -5.01 -4.74 -30.07
CA VAL A 81 -5.51 -5.68 -29.05
C VAL A 81 -4.63 -6.93 -28.97
N THR A 82 -3.31 -6.72 -28.96
CA THR A 82 -2.29 -7.78 -28.97
C THR A 82 -2.36 -8.64 -27.71
N ALA A 83 -1.72 -9.81 -27.74
CA ALA A 83 -1.63 -10.69 -26.56
C ALA A 83 -0.98 -9.99 -25.35
N PHE A 84 0.03 -9.15 -25.57
CA PHE A 84 0.68 -8.40 -24.49
C PHE A 84 -0.30 -7.44 -23.81
N ASN A 85 -0.98 -6.59 -24.59
CA ASN A 85 -1.93 -5.62 -24.06
C ASN A 85 -3.12 -6.31 -23.37
N ALA A 86 -3.59 -7.42 -23.94
CA ALA A 86 -4.62 -8.26 -23.32
C ALA A 86 -4.18 -8.75 -21.94
N ASN A 87 -2.97 -9.31 -21.82
CA ASN A 87 -2.45 -9.83 -20.56
C ASN A 87 -2.29 -8.73 -19.50
N GLU A 88 -1.77 -7.56 -19.86
CA GLU A 88 -1.65 -6.41 -18.95
C GLU A 88 -3.02 -5.96 -18.42
N LEU A 89 -3.98 -5.78 -19.32
CA LEU A 89 -5.33 -5.33 -18.95
C LEU A 89 -6.03 -6.35 -18.06
N VAL A 90 -6.03 -7.63 -18.47
CA VAL A 90 -6.71 -8.72 -17.76
C VAL A 90 -6.13 -8.88 -16.36
N ALA A 91 -4.81 -8.92 -16.23
CA ALA A 91 -4.16 -9.07 -14.93
C ALA A 91 -4.53 -7.94 -13.95
N ARG A 92 -4.51 -6.68 -14.41
CA ARG A 92 -4.83 -5.50 -13.58
C ARG A 92 -6.29 -5.43 -13.20
N ALA A 93 -7.19 -5.65 -14.16
CA ALA A 93 -8.61 -5.66 -13.91
C ALA A 93 -9.01 -6.78 -12.93
N HIS A 94 -8.47 -7.99 -13.11
CA HIS A 94 -8.71 -9.12 -12.21
C HIS A 94 -8.15 -8.87 -10.81
N ALA A 95 -6.97 -8.26 -10.69
CA ALA A 95 -6.40 -7.85 -9.40
C ALA A 95 -7.30 -6.82 -8.68
N ALA A 96 -8.00 -5.98 -9.44
CA ALA A 96 -9.01 -5.05 -8.92
C ALA A 96 -10.42 -5.68 -8.76
N GLY A 97 -10.57 -6.99 -8.97
CA GLY A 97 -11.84 -7.71 -8.86
C GLY A 97 -12.87 -7.39 -9.96
N LYS A 98 -12.41 -6.90 -11.13
CA LYS A 98 -13.25 -6.48 -12.27
C LYS A 98 -13.23 -7.51 -13.38
N LYS A 99 -14.27 -7.49 -14.21
CA LYS A 99 -14.44 -8.41 -15.35
C LYS A 99 -13.96 -7.76 -16.64
N VAL A 100 -13.26 -8.51 -17.49
CA VAL A 100 -12.78 -8.03 -18.80
C VAL A 100 -13.43 -8.82 -19.92
N ILE A 101 -14.06 -8.12 -20.85
CA ILE A 101 -14.82 -8.66 -21.96
C ILE A 101 -14.12 -8.25 -23.26
N ILE A 102 -13.87 -9.17 -24.19
CA ILE A 102 -13.25 -8.83 -25.47
C ILE A 102 -14.32 -8.44 -26.49
N SER A 103 -14.22 -7.24 -27.07
CA SER A 103 -15.12 -6.82 -28.15
C SER A 103 -14.59 -7.26 -29.51
N VAL A 104 -15.51 -7.65 -30.39
CA VAL A 104 -15.26 -7.89 -31.81
C VAL A 104 -16.14 -6.97 -32.63
N GLY A 105 -15.55 -6.31 -33.63
CA GLY A 105 -16.23 -5.42 -34.54
C GLY A 105 -15.87 -3.95 -34.36
N GLY A 106 -16.89 -3.10 -34.36
CA GLY A 106 -16.81 -1.65 -34.45
C GLY A 106 -17.29 -1.11 -35.79
N TRP A 107 -17.28 0.22 -35.91
CA TRP A 107 -17.65 0.93 -37.13
C TRP A 107 -17.00 0.35 -38.41
N ALA A 108 -17.81 0.20 -39.46
CA ALA A 108 -17.42 -0.28 -40.79
C ALA A 108 -16.88 -1.72 -40.84
N THR A 109 -17.42 -2.62 -40.00
CA THR A 109 -17.06 -4.05 -39.99
C THR A 109 -18.16 -4.97 -40.54
N ASP A 110 -19.25 -4.41 -41.04
CA ASP A 110 -20.45 -5.11 -41.52
C ASP A 110 -20.17 -6.16 -42.62
N VAL A 111 -19.33 -5.82 -43.60
CA VAL A 111 -18.94 -6.77 -44.67
C VAL A 111 -18.17 -7.95 -44.08
N SER A 112 -17.23 -7.69 -43.18
CA SER A 112 -16.44 -8.73 -42.52
C SER A 112 -17.29 -9.64 -41.65
N PHE A 113 -18.23 -9.07 -40.90
CA PHE A 113 -19.19 -9.85 -40.12
C PHE A 113 -20.07 -10.74 -41.00
N ARG A 114 -20.62 -10.22 -42.11
CA ARG A 114 -21.40 -11.04 -43.05
C ARG A 114 -20.61 -12.23 -43.60
N GLY A 115 -19.32 -12.05 -43.88
CA GLY A 115 -18.45 -13.16 -44.27
C GLY A 115 -18.22 -14.15 -43.13
N ALA A 116 -17.77 -13.65 -41.97
CA ALA A 116 -17.38 -14.45 -40.81
C ALA A 116 -18.55 -15.29 -40.24
N THR A 117 -19.76 -14.73 -40.28
CA THR A 117 -20.98 -15.35 -39.72
C THR A 117 -21.81 -16.11 -40.76
N SER A 118 -21.34 -16.21 -42.00
CA SER A 118 -21.97 -17.02 -43.05
C SER A 118 -22.06 -18.49 -42.62
N SER A 119 -23.00 -19.26 -43.18
CA SER A 119 -23.17 -20.68 -42.83
C SER A 119 -21.90 -21.52 -43.03
N ALA A 120 -21.02 -21.12 -43.95
CA ALA A 120 -19.73 -21.79 -44.20
C ALA A 120 -18.69 -21.52 -43.11
N ASN A 121 -18.64 -20.30 -42.56
CA ASN A 121 -17.54 -19.83 -41.69
C ASN A 121 -17.92 -19.70 -40.21
N ARG A 122 -19.22 -19.64 -39.89
CA ARG A 122 -19.73 -19.32 -38.54
C ARG A 122 -19.20 -20.24 -37.44
N ALA A 123 -19.12 -21.55 -37.68
CA ALA A 123 -18.60 -22.50 -36.69
C ALA A 123 -17.12 -22.22 -36.36
N THR A 124 -16.31 -21.95 -37.38
CA THR A 124 -14.90 -21.56 -37.24
C THR A 124 -14.77 -20.22 -36.51
N PHE A 125 -15.59 -19.23 -36.87
CA PHE A 125 -15.59 -17.92 -36.22
C PHE A 125 -15.93 -18.01 -34.73
N VAL A 126 -16.99 -18.74 -34.38
CA VAL A 126 -17.38 -18.98 -32.98
C VAL A 126 -16.26 -19.70 -32.22
N ALA A 127 -15.66 -20.73 -32.81
CA ALA A 127 -14.55 -21.46 -32.18
C ALA A 127 -13.33 -20.54 -31.93
N ASN A 128 -12.98 -19.69 -32.90
CA ASN A 128 -11.87 -18.75 -32.79
C ASN A 128 -12.11 -17.71 -31.69
N LEU A 129 -13.31 -17.15 -31.63
CA LEU A 129 -13.72 -16.20 -30.58
C LEU A 129 -13.60 -16.82 -29.18
N VAL A 130 -14.20 -17.99 -28.98
CA VAL A 130 -14.16 -18.70 -27.69
C VAL A 130 -12.73 -19.12 -27.33
N ASN A 131 -11.92 -19.53 -28.31
CA ASN A 131 -10.53 -19.89 -28.07
C ASN A 131 -9.67 -18.68 -27.66
N LEU A 132 -9.81 -17.55 -28.34
CA LEU A 132 -9.09 -16.32 -27.99
C LEU A 132 -9.49 -15.84 -26.59
N MET A 133 -10.79 -15.83 -26.28
CA MET A 133 -11.31 -15.46 -24.97
C MET A 133 -10.65 -16.29 -23.86
N LYS A 134 -10.65 -17.63 -23.99
CA LYS A 134 -10.04 -18.54 -23.00
C LYS A 134 -8.53 -18.36 -22.89
N THR A 135 -7.83 -18.29 -24.03
CA THR A 135 -6.35 -18.24 -24.05
C THR A 135 -5.79 -16.95 -23.47
N ARG A 136 -6.54 -15.84 -23.55
CA ARG A 136 -6.15 -14.54 -23.01
C ARG A 136 -6.79 -14.19 -21.65
N GLY A 137 -7.57 -15.10 -21.07
CA GLY A 137 -8.16 -14.93 -19.75
C GLY A 137 -9.34 -13.94 -19.68
N TYR A 138 -10.00 -13.66 -20.79
CA TYR A 138 -11.21 -12.81 -20.79
C TYR A 138 -12.41 -13.52 -20.14
N ASP A 139 -13.27 -12.75 -19.49
CA ASP A 139 -14.48 -13.21 -18.80
C ASP A 139 -15.72 -13.27 -19.72
N GLY A 140 -15.62 -12.79 -20.96
CA GLY A 140 -16.74 -12.77 -21.89
C GLY A 140 -16.40 -12.16 -23.25
N ILE A 141 -17.41 -12.08 -24.11
CA ILE A 141 -17.32 -11.55 -25.47
C ILE A 141 -18.40 -10.50 -25.70
N ASP A 142 -18.03 -9.38 -26.30
CA ASP A 142 -18.90 -8.29 -26.73
C ASP A 142 -19.01 -8.28 -28.26
N ILE A 143 -20.24 -8.18 -28.79
CA ILE A 143 -20.49 -8.13 -30.23
C ILE A 143 -20.88 -6.73 -30.63
N ASP A 144 -20.04 -6.08 -31.44
CA ASP A 144 -20.25 -4.73 -31.95
C ASP A 144 -20.34 -4.72 -33.48
N TRP A 145 -21.49 -5.15 -34.02
CA TRP A 145 -21.69 -5.24 -35.46
C TRP A 145 -22.25 -3.92 -36.01
N GLU A 146 -21.40 -3.15 -36.69
CA GLU A 146 -21.76 -1.86 -37.26
C GLU A 146 -21.49 -1.74 -38.77
N THR A 147 -22.48 -1.45 -39.63
CA THR A 147 -23.92 -1.34 -39.34
C THR A 147 -24.63 -2.69 -39.42
N LEU A 148 -25.52 -2.98 -38.48
CA LEU A 148 -26.42 -4.15 -38.53
C LEU A 148 -27.71 -3.81 -39.28
N ALA A 149 -27.87 -4.31 -40.51
CA ALA A 149 -29.06 -4.05 -41.32
C ALA A 149 -30.16 -5.07 -41.06
N SER A 150 -31.42 -4.74 -41.39
CA SER A 150 -32.55 -5.67 -41.25
C SER A 150 -32.38 -6.94 -42.09
N SER A 151 -31.64 -6.88 -43.21
CA SER A 151 -31.28 -8.06 -44.02
C SER A 151 -30.39 -9.06 -43.28
N ASP A 152 -29.66 -8.61 -42.27
CA ASP A 152 -28.71 -9.42 -41.51
C ASP A 152 -29.39 -10.17 -40.35
N ALA A 153 -30.67 -9.89 -40.05
CA ALA A 153 -31.35 -10.36 -38.85
C ALA A 153 -31.30 -11.88 -38.65
N ALA A 154 -31.59 -12.66 -39.70
CA ALA A 154 -31.56 -14.13 -39.62
C ALA A 154 -30.13 -14.65 -39.36
N GLN A 155 -29.14 -14.01 -39.97
CA GLN A 155 -27.73 -14.38 -39.83
C GLN A 155 -27.18 -14.01 -38.44
N TYR A 156 -27.53 -12.82 -37.94
CA TYR A 156 -27.21 -12.38 -36.59
C TYR A 156 -27.83 -13.32 -35.55
N THR A 157 -29.11 -13.69 -35.70
CA THR A 157 -29.80 -14.63 -34.79
C THR A 157 -29.11 -15.99 -34.75
N ALA A 158 -28.69 -16.53 -35.90
CA ALA A 158 -27.94 -17.79 -35.96
C ALA A 158 -26.58 -17.67 -35.27
N PHE A 159 -25.83 -16.59 -35.54
CA PHE A 159 -24.53 -16.33 -34.91
C PHE A 159 -24.60 -16.20 -33.39
N ILE A 160 -25.49 -15.36 -32.87
CA ILE A 160 -25.62 -15.19 -31.42
C ILE A 160 -26.11 -16.48 -30.75
N THR A 161 -26.93 -17.28 -31.43
CA THR A 161 -27.36 -18.59 -30.91
C THR A 161 -26.21 -19.58 -30.79
N ASP A 162 -25.40 -19.72 -31.83
CA ASP A 162 -24.24 -20.62 -31.83
C ASP A 162 -23.18 -20.15 -30.82
N LEU A 163 -22.92 -18.84 -30.76
CA LEU A 163 -21.97 -18.26 -29.82
C LEU A 163 -22.41 -18.45 -28.36
N ARG A 164 -23.68 -18.17 -28.03
CA ARG A 164 -24.19 -18.40 -26.67
C ARG A 164 -24.08 -19.86 -26.27
N THR A 165 -24.42 -20.79 -27.18
CA THR A 165 -24.31 -22.23 -26.95
C THR A 165 -22.86 -22.64 -26.65
N ALA A 166 -21.89 -22.12 -27.42
CA ALA A 166 -20.48 -22.40 -27.19
C ALA A 166 -19.96 -21.82 -25.86
N LEU A 167 -20.41 -20.63 -25.47
CA LEU A 167 -20.04 -20.01 -24.20
C LEU A 167 -20.69 -20.73 -23.01
N ASP A 168 -21.92 -21.23 -23.12
CA ASP A 168 -22.58 -21.99 -22.05
C ASP A 168 -21.89 -23.33 -21.73
N ALA A 169 -21.07 -23.84 -22.67
CA ALA A 169 -20.23 -25.01 -22.44
C ALA A 169 -18.91 -24.69 -21.70
N VAL A 170 -18.60 -23.42 -21.43
CA VAL A 170 -17.40 -22.99 -20.71
C VAL A 170 -17.75 -22.76 -19.23
N THR A 171 -16.87 -23.19 -18.32
CA THR A 171 -17.03 -23.01 -16.87
C THR A 171 -15.84 -22.23 -16.29
N PRO A 172 -16.05 -21.12 -15.55
CA PRO A 172 -17.35 -20.48 -15.28
C PRO A 172 -18.00 -19.92 -16.55
N ARG A 173 -19.35 -19.79 -16.55
CA ARG A 173 -20.12 -19.33 -17.71
C ARG A 173 -19.71 -17.90 -18.10
N PRO A 174 -19.11 -17.69 -19.29
CA PRO A 174 -18.66 -16.37 -19.72
C PRO A 174 -19.83 -15.45 -20.08
N LEU A 175 -19.58 -14.15 -19.94
CA LEU A 175 -20.52 -13.09 -20.33
C LEU A 175 -20.63 -13.00 -21.85
N LEU A 176 -21.83 -12.73 -22.34
CA LEU A 176 -22.07 -12.33 -23.73
C LEU A 176 -22.77 -10.97 -23.74
N THR A 177 -22.15 -9.96 -24.33
CA THR A 177 -22.71 -8.61 -24.44
C THR A 177 -22.81 -8.18 -25.89
N ALA A 178 -23.59 -7.13 -26.15
CA ALA A 178 -23.65 -6.51 -27.47
C ALA A 178 -23.65 -5.00 -27.34
N ALA A 179 -22.85 -4.33 -28.18
CA ALA A 179 -23.05 -2.94 -28.57
C ALA A 179 -24.03 -2.88 -29.74
N THR A 180 -25.00 -1.97 -29.69
CA THR A 180 -25.99 -1.85 -30.75
C THR A 180 -26.52 -0.43 -30.91
N ALA A 181 -26.71 -0.03 -32.17
CA ALA A 181 -27.45 1.17 -32.53
C ALA A 181 -28.97 0.98 -32.29
N TRP A 182 -29.82 1.78 -32.95
CA TRP A 182 -31.27 1.73 -32.76
C TRP A 182 -31.95 0.54 -33.50
N GLN A 183 -31.65 -0.70 -33.08
CA GLN A 183 -32.10 -1.95 -33.73
C GLN A 183 -32.95 -2.88 -32.82
N PRO A 184 -34.03 -2.37 -32.17
CA PRO A 184 -34.77 -3.13 -31.16
C PRO A 184 -35.41 -4.41 -31.71
N ALA A 185 -35.89 -4.41 -32.96
CA ALA A 185 -36.55 -5.56 -33.59
C ALA A 185 -35.60 -6.74 -33.84
N ILE A 186 -34.32 -6.48 -34.15
CA ILE A 186 -33.33 -7.54 -34.38
C ILE A 186 -32.88 -8.10 -33.02
N LEU A 187 -32.53 -7.22 -32.08
CA LEU A 187 -32.05 -7.63 -30.76
C LEU A 187 -33.11 -8.39 -29.95
N ALA A 188 -34.39 -8.06 -30.12
CA ALA A 188 -35.49 -8.80 -29.49
C ALA A 188 -35.48 -10.31 -29.79
N GLN A 189 -35.01 -10.72 -30.97
CA GLN A 189 -34.94 -12.13 -31.36
C GLN A 189 -33.95 -12.94 -30.51
N VAL A 190 -32.95 -12.27 -29.91
CA VAL A 190 -31.84 -12.90 -29.19
C VAL A 190 -31.57 -12.29 -27.82
N GLY A 191 -32.37 -11.32 -27.36
CA GLY A 191 -32.10 -10.55 -26.14
C GLY A 191 -32.00 -11.37 -24.86
N THR A 192 -32.64 -12.54 -24.81
CA THR A 192 -32.51 -13.47 -23.68
C THR A 192 -31.12 -14.12 -23.58
N LYS A 193 -30.37 -14.17 -24.69
CA LYS A 193 -29.02 -14.76 -24.78
C LYS A 193 -27.91 -13.83 -24.30
N PHE A 194 -28.13 -12.52 -24.34
CA PHE A 194 -27.19 -11.52 -23.85
C PHE A 194 -27.29 -11.32 -22.35
N ASP A 195 -26.17 -11.08 -21.70
CA ASP A 195 -26.07 -10.67 -20.30
C ASP A 195 -26.23 -9.15 -20.17
N GLN A 196 -25.70 -8.40 -21.12
CA GLN A 196 -25.87 -6.94 -21.25
C GLN A 196 -26.11 -6.57 -22.71
N ILE A 197 -27.01 -5.62 -22.95
CA ILE A 197 -27.26 -4.98 -24.23
C ILE A 197 -26.93 -3.50 -24.06
N ASN A 198 -25.77 -3.13 -24.55
CA ASN A 198 -25.16 -1.82 -24.48
C ASN A 198 -25.68 -0.99 -25.65
N ILE A 199 -26.75 -0.22 -25.43
CA ILE A 199 -27.32 0.62 -26.49
C ILE A 199 -26.46 1.88 -26.66
N MET A 200 -25.95 2.06 -27.88
CA MET A 200 -25.12 3.20 -28.30
C MET A 200 -26.00 4.44 -28.45
N SER A 201 -26.44 4.96 -27.30
CA SER A 201 -27.39 6.07 -27.17
C SER A 201 -26.67 7.43 -27.17
N TYR A 202 -25.66 7.52 -28.02
CA TYR A 202 -24.85 8.66 -28.41
C TYR A 202 -24.80 8.72 -29.95
N ASP A 203 -24.12 9.70 -30.52
CA ASP A 203 -24.10 9.97 -31.97
C ASP A 203 -25.50 10.25 -32.55
N LEU A 204 -26.38 10.82 -31.72
CA LEU A 204 -27.79 11.08 -32.05
C LEU A 204 -28.01 12.41 -32.79
N SER A 205 -26.94 13.07 -33.23
CA SER A 205 -27.02 14.41 -33.83
C SER A 205 -26.15 14.55 -35.08
N GLY A 206 -26.58 15.39 -36.01
CA GLY A 206 -25.82 15.72 -37.22
C GLY A 206 -26.46 16.84 -38.04
N ALA A 207 -25.66 17.53 -38.87
CA ALA A 207 -26.11 18.66 -39.69
C ALA A 207 -26.83 18.21 -40.97
N TRP A 208 -27.85 17.37 -40.83
CA TRP A 208 -28.61 16.86 -41.96
C TRP A 208 -29.71 17.83 -42.42
N PRO A 209 -30.16 17.79 -43.69
CA PRO A 209 -31.24 18.65 -44.15
C PRO A 209 -32.51 18.54 -43.28
N GLY A 210 -33.08 19.68 -42.87
CA GLY A 210 -34.27 19.73 -42.02
C GLY A 210 -34.03 19.52 -40.52
N TRP A 211 -32.78 19.35 -40.08
CA TRP A 211 -32.42 19.24 -38.67
C TRP A 211 -32.25 20.61 -37.98
N VAL A 212 -32.07 20.54 -36.67
CA VAL A 212 -31.65 21.64 -35.80
C VAL A 212 -30.38 21.24 -35.06
N THR A 213 -29.67 22.20 -34.45
CA THR A 213 -28.52 21.87 -33.62
C THR A 213 -29.02 21.01 -32.47
N TRP A 214 -28.33 19.91 -32.17
CA TRP A 214 -28.84 18.94 -31.19
C TRP A 214 -27.72 18.30 -30.40
N HIS A 215 -28.04 17.87 -29.19
CA HIS A 215 -27.08 17.22 -28.30
C HIS A 215 -26.70 15.84 -28.83
N ASN A 216 -25.45 15.43 -28.58
CA ASN A 216 -24.91 14.15 -29.02
C ASN A 216 -25.60 12.96 -28.32
N ALA A 217 -25.74 13.04 -27.00
CA ALA A 217 -26.26 11.96 -26.17
C ALA A 217 -27.26 12.44 -25.09
N PRO A 218 -28.35 13.14 -25.48
CA PRO A 218 -29.31 13.67 -24.52
C PRO A 218 -30.12 12.55 -23.85
N ILE A 219 -30.30 12.64 -22.53
CA ILE A 219 -31.13 11.68 -21.78
C ILE A 219 -32.58 11.74 -22.28
N TYR A 220 -33.11 12.97 -22.40
CA TYR A 220 -34.48 13.22 -22.82
C TYR A 220 -34.53 14.13 -24.06
N ASN A 221 -35.59 14.02 -24.84
CA ASN A 221 -35.89 14.95 -25.94
C ASN A 221 -36.51 16.28 -25.48
N GLY A 222 -36.72 16.47 -24.17
CA GLY A 222 -37.26 17.70 -23.57
C GLY A 222 -38.70 18.05 -23.97
N GLY A 223 -39.45 17.14 -24.62
CA GLY A 223 -40.77 17.44 -25.18
C GLY A 223 -40.73 18.30 -26.45
N PHE A 224 -39.55 18.44 -27.07
CA PHE A 224 -39.39 19.20 -28.31
C PHE A 224 -39.74 18.34 -29.53
N ASN A 225 -40.09 19.01 -30.62
CA ASN A 225 -40.30 18.40 -31.93
C ASN A 225 -39.50 19.15 -32.99
N PHE A 226 -39.00 18.43 -34.00
CA PHE A 226 -38.38 19.06 -35.15
C PHE A 226 -39.37 19.97 -35.87
N PRO A 227 -39.00 21.23 -36.19
CA PRO A 227 -39.87 22.11 -36.97
C PRO A 227 -40.21 21.56 -38.36
N SER A 228 -39.33 20.76 -38.94
CA SER A 228 -39.45 20.21 -40.30
C SER A 228 -40.44 19.04 -40.42
N THR A 229 -40.54 18.20 -39.38
CA THR A 229 -41.33 16.95 -39.43
C THR A 229 -42.42 16.86 -38.37
N GLY A 230 -42.35 17.66 -37.30
CA GLY A 230 -43.22 17.55 -36.14
C GLY A 230 -42.92 16.35 -35.23
N ASN A 231 -41.94 15.51 -35.55
CA ASN A 231 -41.52 14.37 -34.74
C ASN A 231 -40.51 14.78 -33.67
N PRO A 232 -40.44 14.07 -32.53
CA PRO A 232 -39.45 14.35 -31.50
C PRO A 232 -38.02 14.07 -31.99
N PRO A 233 -37.02 14.87 -31.56
CA PRO A 233 -35.63 14.54 -31.78
C PRO A 233 -35.21 13.31 -30.95
N PRO A 234 -34.13 12.61 -31.37
CA PRO A 234 -33.69 11.39 -30.72
C PRO A 234 -33.15 11.64 -29.30
N SER A 235 -33.29 10.65 -28.42
CA SER A 235 -32.80 10.67 -27.03
C SER A 235 -32.58 9.27 -26.48
N CYS A 236 -31.77 9.15 -25.42
CA CYS A 236 -31.54 7.88 -24.74
C CYS A 236 -32.86 7.26 -24.22
N ASP A 237 -33.76 8.06 -23.65
CA ASP A 237 -35.03 7.57 -23.10
C ASP A 237 -35.91 6.93 -24.19
N GLN A 238 -35.99 7.55 -25.37
CA GLN A 238 -36.75 6.98 -26.49
C GLN A 238 -36.16 5.63 -26.93
N MET A 239 -34.84 5.53 -27.09
CA MET A 239 -34.19 4.27 -27.46
C MET A 239 -34.46 3.19 -26.40
N VAL A 240 -34.32 3.50 -25.11
CA VAL A 240 -34.63 2.55 -24.03
C VAL A 240 -36.08 2.06 -24.12
N ASN A 241 -37.04 2.98 -24.31
CA ASN A 241 -38.45 2.62 -24.41
C ASN A 241 -38.72 1.68 -25.59
N ASP A 242 -38.09 1.91 -26.74
CA ASP A 242 -38.28 1.08 -27.93
C ASP A 242 -37.73 -0.33 -27.74
N PHE A 243 -36.56 -0.48 -27.10
CA PHE A 243 -35.99 -1.79 -26.77
C PHE A 243 -36.85 -2.55 -25.76
N ILE A 244 -37.38 -1.87 -24.73
CA ILE A 244 -38.32 -2.46 -23.76
C ILE A 244 -39.61 -2.88 -24.46
N ALA A 245 -40.16 -2.02 -25.33
CA ALA A 245 -41.38 -2.30 -26.08
C ALA A 245 -41.22 -3.48 -27.05
N ALA A 246 -40.01 -3.70 -27.59
CA ALA A 246 -39.68 -4.87 -28.40
C ALA A 246 -39.50 -6.16 -27.57
N GLY A 247 -39.56 -6.09 -26.24
CA GLY A 247 -39.54 -7.26 -25.35
C GLY A 247 -38.20 -7.53 -24.66
N ILE A 248 -37.23 -6.60 -24.75
CA ILE A 248 -35.97 -6.73 -24.03
C ILE A 248 -36.19 -6.41 -22.53
N PRO A 249 -35.75 -7.29 -21.61
CA PRO A 249 -35.82 -6.98 -20.18
C PRO A 249 -35.04 -5.70 -19.83
N ALA A 250 -35.68 -4.76 -19.14
CA ALA A 250 -35.07 -3.47 -18.78
C ALA A 250 -33.74 -3.65 -18.05
N ASN A 251 -33.67 -4.62 -17.13
CA ASN A 251 -32.48 -4.96 -16.36
C ASN A 251 -31.32 -5.55 -17.20
N LYS A 252 -31.45 -5.69 -18.53
CA LYS A 252 -30.38 -6.05 -19.46
C LYS A 252 -29.82 -4.86 -20.25
N ILE A 253 -30.50 -3.72 -20.22
CA ILE A 253 -30.19 -2.56 -21.06
C ILE A 253 -29.20 -1.65 -20.32
N GLY A 254 -28.17 -1.18 -21.02
CA GLY A 254 -27.28 -0.09 -20.57
C GLY A 254 -27.26 1.06 -21.56
N ILE A 255 -27.27 2.32 -21.06
CA ILE A 255 -27.21 3.53 -21.90
C ILE A 255 -25.81 4.16 -21.94
N GLY A 256 -25.52 4.88 -23.01
CA GLY A 256 -24.20 5.45 -23.31
C GLY A 256 -23.88 6.75 -22.60
N ILE A 257 -22.64 6.83 -22.09
CA ILE A 257 -21.94 8.02 -21.61
C ILE A 257 -20.78 8.25 -22.58
N ASP A 258 -20.78 9.41 -23.24
CA ASP A 258 -19.76 9.79 -24.22
C ASP A 258 -18.62 10.55 -23.55
N PHE A 259 -17.45 9.93 -23.47
CA PHE A 259 -16.20 10.61 -23.07
C PHE A 259 -15.59 11.43 -24.23
N TYR A 260 -16.48 11.99 -25.04
CA TYR A 260 -16.22 12.81 -26.22
C TYR A 260 -17.41 13.76 -26.43
N GLY A 261 -17.36 14.55 -27.49
CA GLY A 261 -18.45 15.43 -27.87
C GLY A 261 -18.39 15.83 -29.33
N TYR A 262 -19.39 16.61 -29.75
CA TYR A 262 -19.57 17.09 -31.12
C TYR A 262 -19.42 18.61 -31.16
N ILE A 263 -18.55 19.11 -32.04
CA ILE A 263 -18.35 20.55 -32.25
C ILE A 263 -19.09 20.98 -33.50
N TRP A 264 -20.13 21.79 -33.32
CA TRP A 264 -20.83 22.48 -34.38
C TRP A 264 -20.19 23.85 -34.59
N SER A 265 -19.85 24.22 -35.83
CA SER A 265 -19.16 25.47 -36.14
C SER A 265 -19.81 26.24 -37.30
N GLY A 266 -19.97 27.55 -37.12
CA GLY A 266 -20.50 28.45 -38.15
C GLY A 266 -21.97 28.16 -38.50
N GLY A 267 -22.28 28.12 -39.80
CA GLY A 267 -23.66 28.10 -40.29
C GLY A 267 -24.24 29.51 -40.46
N ALA A 268 -25.48 29.60 -40.93
CA ALA A 268 -26.19 30.88 -41.07
C ALA A 268 -27.70 30.71 -40.88
N GLY A 269 -28.38 31.81 -40.55
CA GLY A 269 -29.84 31.84 -40.39
C GLY A 269 -30.35 31.31 -39.04
N THR A 270 -29.46 31.05 -38.09
CA THR A 270 -29.81 30.84 -36.68
C THR A 270 -30.15 32.20 -36.02
N PRO A 271 -30.82 32.22 -34.84
CA PRO A 271 -31.11 33.47 -34.13
C PRO A 271 -29.89 34.36 -33.84
N ASN A 272 -28.71 33.76 -33.69
CA ASN A 272 -27.46 34.46 -33.34
C ASN A 272 -26.51 34.63 -34.55
N GLY A 273 -26.94 34.30 -35.76
CA GLY A 273 -26.11 34.38 -36.96
C GLY A 273 -25.31 33.10 -37.26
N GLY A 274 -24.92 32.31 -36.25
CA GLY A 274 -24.32 30.98 -36.38
C GLY A 274 -24.74 30.00 -35.27
N ALA A 275 -24.29 28.74 -35.35
CA ALA A 275 -24.64 27.69 -34.39
C ALA A 275 -23.95 27.92 -33.04
N THR A 276 -24.74 28.21 -32.01
CA THR A 276 -24.28 28.64 -30.68
C THR A 276 -25.04 27.97 -29.53
N ASP A 277 -26.24 27.45 -29.80
CA ASP A 277 -27.12 26.79 -28.82
C ASP A 277 -27.80 25.58 -29.44
N PRO A 278 -28.33 24.64 -28.64
CA PRO A 278 -29.19 23.58 -29.15
C PRO A 278 -30.52 24.13 -29.68
N ARG A 279 -31.19 23.34 -30.52
CA ARG A 279 -32.51 23.61 -31.15
C ARG A 279 -32.54 24.80 -32.12
N GLN A 280 -31.39 25.25 -32.62
CA GLN A 280 -31.34 26.31 -33.61
C GLN A 280 -31.54 25.73 -35.02
N SER A 281 -32.56 26.20 -35.73
CA SER A 281 -32.69 26.01 -37.17
C SER A 281 -31.66 26.85 -37.92
N TRP A 282 -31.29 26.42 -39.12
CA TRP A 282 -30.36 27.12 -40.00
C TRP A 282 -30.87 27.18 -41.42
N THR A 283 -30.44 28.20 -42.16
CA THR A 283 -30.60 28.29 -43.62
C THR A 283 -29.36 27.78 -44.35
N THR A 284 -28.18 27.92 -43.74
CA THR A 284 -26.92 27.30 -44.19
C THR A 284 -26.41 26.37 -43.10
N ALA A 285 -26.20 25.11 -43.45
CA ALA A 285 -25.81 24.09 -42.49
C ALA A 285 -24.47 24.42 -41.79
N PRO A 286 -24.40 24.31 -40.46
CA PRO A 286 -23.12 24.36 -39.74
C PRO A 286 -22.26 23.15 -40.07
N SER A 287 -20.94 23.29 -39.89
CA SER A 287 -20.01 22.16 -39.94
C SER A 287 -20.05 21.39 -38.62
N VAL A 288 -19.97 20.05 -38.67
CA VAL A 288 -19.96 19.19 -37.47
C VAL A 288 -18.69 18.36 -37.45
N GLN A 289 -17.90 18.54 -36.40
CA GLN A 289 -16.80 17.65 -36.06
C GLN A 289 -17.27 16.67 -34.99
N ALA A 290 -17.38 15.40 -35.37
CA ALA A 290 -17.76 14.31 -34.49
C ALA A 290 -16.57 13.78 -33.67
N ASN A 291 -16.85 13.03 -32.60
CA ASN A 291 -15.88 12.24 -31.83
C ASN A 291 -14.70 13.04 -31.27
N VAL A 292 -14.93 14.29 -30.83
CA VAL A 292 -13.88 15.11 -30.22
C VAL A 292 -13.71 14.71 -28.76
N PRO A 293 -12.54 14.19 -28.34
CA PRO A 293 -12.36 13.71 -26.97
C PRO A 293 -12.65 14.76 -25.90
N TYR A 294 -13.20 14.35 -24.77
CA TYR A 294 -13.48 15.25 -23.64
C TYR A 294 -12.22 16.02 -23.21
N TYR A 295 -11.06 15.36 -23.15
CA TYR A 295 -9.80 16.04 -22.83
C TYR A 295 -9.47 17.18 -23.80
N THR A 296 -9.83 17.05 -25.09
CA THR A 296 -9.60 18.10 -26.11
C THR A 296 -10.57 19.25 -25.93
N ILE A 297 -11.85 18.93 -25.65
CA ILE A 297 -12.90 19.93 -25.38
C ILE A 297 -12.49 20.80 -24.19
N MET A 298 -12.12 20.15 -23.08
CA MET A 298 -11.73 20.84 -21.85
C MET A 298 -10.45 21.65 -22.00
N LYS A 299 -9.48 21.16 -22.77
CA LYS A 299 -8.21 21.85 -22.97
C LYS A 299 -8.31 23.06 -23.90
N THR A 300 -9.12 22.95 -24.94
CA THR A 300 -9.10 23.90 -26.07
C THR A 300 -10.22 24.92 -26.00
N TYR A 301 -11.41 24.52 -25.56
CA TYR A 301 -12.62 25.32 -25.71
C TYR A 301 -13.27 25.73 -24.38
N TYR A 302 -13.10 24.94 -23.32
CA TYR A 302 -13.77 25.20 -22.06
C TYR A 302 -13.30 26.50 -21.40
N GLN A 303 -14.27 27.38 -21.13
CA GLN A 303 -14.16 28.50 -20.19
C GLN A 303 -15.49 28.57 -19.43
N SER A 304 -15.47 28.90 -18.14
CA SER A 304 -16.66 28.88 -17.30
C SER A 304 -17.81 29.74 -17.86
N GLN A 305 -17.48 30.85 -18.54
CA GLN A 305 -18.45 31.73 -19.20
C GLN A 305 -19.17 31.11 -20.42
N TYR A 306 -18.61 30.07 -21.04
CA TYR A 306 -19.21 29.37 -22.19
C TYR A 306 -20.08 28.19 -21.76
N TYR A 307 -19.87 27.68 -20.54
CA TYR A 307 -20.62 26.53 -20.03
C TYR A 307 -22.12 26.83 -19.91
N ARG A 308 -22.94 25.90 -20.38
CA ARG A 308 -24.39 25.94 -20.29
C ARG A 308 -24.92 24.56 -19.89
N TRP A 309 -26.03 24.57 -19.17
CA TRP A 309 -26.76 23.36 -18.77
C TRP A 309 -28.15 23.37 -19.38
N ASP A 310 -28.47 22.35 -20.17
CA ASP A 310 -29.81 22.13 -20.71
C ASP A 310 -30.61 21.22 -19.77
N ALA A 311 -31.43 21.84 -18.92
CA ALA A 311 -32.24 21.11 -17.95
C ALA A 311 -33.33 20.24 -18.60
N ALA A 312 -33.80 20.54 -19.81
CA ALA A 312 -34.86 19.79 -20.46
C ALA A 312 -34.34 18.45 -21.01
N THR A 313 -33.12 18.43 -21.49
CA THR A 313 -32.47 17.21 -22.02
C THR A 313 -31.51 16.55 -21.04
N GLN A 314 -31.20 17.25 -19.94
CA GLN A 314 -30.17 16.90 -18.95
C GLN A 314 -28.79 16.76 -19.62
N SER A 315 -28.37 17.80 -20.35
CA SER A 315 -27.14 17.77 -21.15
C SER A 315 -26.29 19.02 -20.93
N ALA A 316 -24.97 18.84 -20.87
CA ALA A 316 -24.01 19.92 -20.84
C ALA A 316 -23.62 20.35 -22.26
N TYR A 317 -23.33 21.64 -22.43
CA TYR A 317 -22.77 22.15 -23.67
C TYR A 317 -21.97 23.43 -23.47
N LEU A 318 -21.11 23.77 -24.45
CA LEU A 318 -20.47 25.08 -24.53
C LEU A 318 -21.15 25.92 -25.62
N SER A 319 -21.49 27.15 -25.25
CA SER A 319 -22.01 28.19 -26.15
C SER A 319 -20.94 29.24 -26.36
N ILE A 320 -20.40 29.31 -27.58
CA ILE A 320 -19.36 30.27 -27.96
C ILE A 320 -19.95 31.13 -29.08
N ASP A 321 -20.38 32.34 -28.71
CA ASP A 321 -20.97 33.31 -29.62
C ASP A 321 -19.90 34.34 -30.06
N ASN A 322 -19.55 34.27 -31.33
CA ASN A 322 -18.74 35.22 -32.07
C ASN A 322 -19.57 35.78 -33.26
N ALA A 323 -20.78 36.25 -32.97
CA ALA A 323 -21.75 36.95 -33.82
C ALA A 323 -21.53 36.80 -35.34
N GLY A 324 -22.09 35.74 -35.92
CA GLY A 324 -22.22 35.55 -37.37
C GLY A 324 -20.92 35.16 -38.08
N THR A 325 -19.94 34.64 -37.34
CA THR A 325 -18.66 34.18 -37.91
C THR A 325 -18.54 32.67 -37.90
N ALA A 326 -17.58 32.12 -38.67
CA ALA A 326 -17.23 30.70 -38.59
C ALA A 326 -16.71 30.26 -37.20
N SER A 327 -16.44 31.22 -36.31
CA SER A 327 -16.05 30.99 -34.92
C SER A 327 -17.22 30.81 -33.96
N ASP A 328 -18.47 30.96 -34.43
CA ASP A 328 -19.65 30.54 -33.65
C ASP A 328 -19.58 29.04 -33.42
N LYS A 329 -19.72 28.61 -32.15
CA LYS A 329 -19.72 27.18 -31.80
C LYS A 329 -20.79 26.79 -30.80
N PHE A 330 -21.40 25.65 -31.08
CA PHE A 330 -22.18 24.85 -30.15
C PHE A 330 -21.43 23.53 -29.94
N ILE A 331 -20.99 23.26 -28.71
CA ILE A 331 -20.22 22.05 -28.40
C ILE A 331 -21.03 21.20 -27.42
N SER A 332 -21.60 20.10 -27.90
CA SER A 332 -22.31 19.13 -27.06
C SER A 332 -21.35 18.08 -26.52
N TYR A 333 -21.41 17.78 -25.22
CA TYR A 333 -20.57 16.76 -24.58
C TYR A 333 -21.19 16.29 -23.25
N ASP A 334 -20.79 15.13 -22.74
CA ASP A 334 -21.06 14.74 -21.37
C ASP A 334 -19.99 15.32 -20.41
N ASP A 335 -20.45 15.97 -19.35
CA ASP A 335 -19.63 16.39 -18.23
C ASP A 335 -19.92 15.53 -16.98
N GLU A 336 -19.26 15.83 -15.87
CA GLU A 336 -19.44 15.17 -14.58
C GLU A 336 -20.91 15.18 -14.11
N THR A 337 -21.65 16.25 -14.41
CA THR A 337 -23.07 16.36 -14.09
C THR A 337 -23.89 15.41 -14.95
N THR A 338 -23.67 15.39 -16.27
CA THR A 338 -24.40 14.48 -17.16
C THR A 338 -24.13 13.02 -16.83
N VAL A 339 -22.89 12.66 -16.50
CA VAL A 339 -22.51 11.31 -16.01
C VAL A 339 -23.38 10.90 -14.81
N GLN A 340 -23.47 11.76 -13.79
CA GLN A 340 -24.29 11.50 -12.61
C GLN A 340 -25.78 11.39 -12.96
N LYS A 341 -26.27 12.23 -13.87
CA LYS A 341 -27.67 12.18 -14.35
C LYS A 341 -27.98 10.90 -15.10
N LYS A 342 -27.08 10.39 -15.94
CA LYS A 342 -27.27 9.12 -16.67
C LYS A 342 -27.32 7.92 -15.73
N VAL A 343 -26.48 7.90 -14.68
CA VAL A 343 -26.57 6.87 -13.63
C VAL A 343 -27.87 6.99 -12.82
N GLY A 344 -28.27 8.22 -12.48
CA GLY A 344 -29.55 8.48 -11.82
C GLY A 344 -30.76 8.05 -12.65
N TYR A 345 -30.71 8.29 -13.96
CA TYR A 345 -31.68 7.81 -14.93
C TYR A 345 -31.72 6.28 -14.93
N ALA A 346 -30.57 5.61 -15.00
CA ALA A 346 -30.51 4.15 -15.03
C ALA A 346 -31.21 3.53 -13.81
N ARG A 347 -30.97 4.07 -12.61
CA ARG A 347 -31.66 3.67 -11.37
C ARG A 347 -33.16 3.92 -11.43
N THR A 348 -33.56 5.11 -11.85
CA THR A 348 -34.97 5.53 -11.83
C THR A 348 -35.80 4.78 -12.85
N LYS A 349 -35.22 4.51 -14.03
CA LYS A 349 -35.85 3.73 -15.10
C LYS A 349 -35.84 2.22 -14.82
N GLY A 350 -35.00 1.75 -13.90
CA GLY A 350 -34.83 0.33 -13.58
C GLY A 350 -34.07 -0.46 -14.65
N ILE A 351 -33.26 0.22 -15.47
CA ILE A 351 -32.40 -0.45 -16.46
C ILE A 351 -31.13 -1.00 -15.81
N GLY A 352 -30.44 -1.90 -16.52
CA GLY A 352 -29.30 -2.64 -15.99
C GLY A 352 -28.09 -1.78 -15.66
N GLY A 353 -27.76 -0.81 -16.51
CA GLY A 353 -26.49 -0.09 -16.35
C GLY A 353 -26.28 1.14 -17.20
N VAL A 354 -25.02 1.59 -17.20
CA VAL A 354 -24.47 2.59 -18.12
C VAL A 354 -23.22 2.03 -18.80
N ILE A 355 -22.94 2.51 -20.00
CA ILE A 355 -21.76 2.15 -20.79
C ILE A 355 -20.94 3.41 -21.07
N ILE A 356 -19.62 3.28 -21.19
CA ILE A 356 -18.73 4.42 -21.48
C ILE A 356 -18.02 4.18 -22.79
N TRP A 357 -18.10 5.15 -23.69
CA TRP A 357 -17.26 5.21 -24.90
C TRP A 357 -16.48 6.53 -24.92
N GLU A 358 -15.15 6.55 -24.84
CA GLU A 358 -14.25 5.48 -24.37
C GLU A 358 -13.26 6.06 -23.34
N LEU A 359 -12.63 5.19 -22.55
CA LEU A 359 -11.81 5.60 -21.40
C LEU A 359 -10.71 6.61 -21.76
N GLY A 360 -10.04 6.45 -22.91
CA GLY A 360 -8.97 7.34 -23.35
C GLY A 360 -9.43 8.78 -23.58
N GLY A 361 -10.67 8.98 -24.03
CA GLY A 361 -11.23 10.30 -24.30
C GLY A 361 -11.51 11.12 -23.06
N GLY A 362 -11.75 10.45 -21.93
CA GLY A 362 -11.95 11.07 -20.62
C GLY A 362 -10.64 11.34 -19.86
N TYR A 363 -9.58 10.59 -20.17
CA TYR A 363 -8.30 10.68 -19.49
C TYR A 363 -7.53 11.96 -19.87
N ARG A 364 -7.11 12.73 -18.87
CA ARG A 364 -6.38 14.00 -18.99
C ARG A 364 -4.99 13.85 -18.38
N ALA A 365 -4.09 13.24 -19.15
CA ALA A 365 -2.72 12.94 -18.72
C ALA A 365 -1.93 14.17 -18.25
N ASP A 366 -2.32 15.37 -18.68
CA ASP A 366 -1.68 16.63 -18.34
C ASP A 366 -2.14 17.22 -16.99
N LEU A 367 -3.15 16.63 -16.33
CA LEU A 367 -3.59 17.01 -15.00
C LEU A 367 -2.84 16.25 -13.89
N PRO A 368 -2.79 16.80 -12.66
CA PRO A 368 -2.25 16.09 -11.50
C PRO A 368 -2.97 14.77 -11.23
N ALA A 369 -2.26 13.82 -10.62
CA ALA A 369 -2.84 12.55 -10.18
C ALA A 369 -4.09 12.78 -9.33
N GLY A 370 -5.12 11.96 -9.53
CA GLY A 370 -6.44 12.14 -8.91
C GLY A 370 -7.38 13.11 -9.64
N GLN A 371 -6.87 13.91 -10.59
CA GLN A 371 -7.69 14.78 -11.46
C GLN A 371 -7.70 14.34 -12.92
N GLN A 372 -6.99 13.26 -13.26
CA GLN A 372 -6.83 12.82 -14.65
C GLN A 372 -8.09 12.16 -15.22
N ASP A 373 -9.01 11.68 -14.38
CA ASP A 373 -10.21 10.95 -14.81
C ASP A 373 -11.51 11.48 -14.17
N LEU A 374 -11.75 12.80 -14.24
CA LEU A 374 -12.89 13.45 -13.56
C LEU A 374 -14.25 12.81 -13.90
N LEU A 375 -14.46 12.41 -15.16
CA LEU A 375 -15.69 11.72 -15.56
C LEU A 375 -15.84 10.34 -14.91
N LEU A 376 -14.74 9.57 -14.75
CA LEU A 376 -14.79 8.30 -13.99
C LEU A 376 -15.00 8.54 -12.50
N GLN A 377 -14.43 9.60 -11.93
CA GLN A 377 -14.68 9.95 -10.53
C GLN A 377 -16.16 10.35 -10.31
N ALA A 378 -16.74 11.07 -11.25
CA ALA A 378 -18.17 11.39 -11.24
C ALA A 378 -19.03 10.13 -11.33
N LEU A 379 -18.67 9.18 -12.19
CA LEU A 379 -19.31 7.87 -12.30
C LEU A 379 -19.21 7.08 -10.99
N LYS A 380 -18.01 7.00 -10.42
CA LYS A 380 -17.74 6.30 -9.16
C LYS A 380 -18.57 6.86 -8.02
N THR A 381 -18.62 8.18 -7.90
CA THR A 381 -19.49 8.89 -6.94
C THR A 381 -20.95 8.52 -7.20
N ALA A 382 -21.38 8.61 -8.45
CA ALA A 382 -22.76 8.34 -8.83
C ALA A 382 -23.16 6.92 -8.46
N LEU A 383 -22.28 5.92 -8.62
CA LEU A 383 -22.50 4.51 -8.28
C LEU A 383 -22.50 4.23 -6.77
N GLY A 384 -22.14 5.20 -5.92
CA GLY A 384 -22.03 5.04 -4.47
C GLY A 384 -20.65 4.56 -4.00
N GLY A 385 -19.64 4.65 -4.87
CA GLY A 385 -18.25 4.39 -4.51
C GLY A 385 -17.62 5.58 -3.76
N VAL A 386 -16.66 5.29 -2.89
CA VAL A 386 -15.88 6.33 -2.19
C VAL A 386 -14.84 6.89 -3.16
N VAL A 387 -15.01 8.15 -3.59
CA VAL A 387 -13.97 8.88 -4.32
C VAL A 387 -12.89 9.28 -3.33
N PRO A 388 -11.61 8.91 -3.55
CA PRO A 388 -10.52 9.46 -2.78
C PRO A 388 -10.55 10.97 -2.95
N THR A 389 -10.60 11.73 -1.86
CA THR A 389 -10.33 13.17 -1.92
C THR A 389 -8.97 13.36 -2.57
N VAL A 390 -8.87 14.20 -3.61
CA VAL A 390 -7.58 14.52 -4.25
C VAL A 390 -6.64 15.00 -3.15
N ASP A 391 -5.53 14.30 -2.99
CA ASP A 391 -4.51 14.70 -2.04
C ASP A 391 -3.76 15.90 -2.59
N THR A 392 -4.00 17.07 -2.01
CA THR A 392 -3.28 18.30 -2.33
C THR A 392 -2.30 18.69 -1.25
N THR A 393 -2.15 17.86 -0.21
CA THR A 393 -1.32 18.19 0.94
C THR A 393 0.04 17.54 0.73
N PRO A 394 1.13 18.32 0.61
CA PRO A 394 2.44 17.71 0.48
C PRO A 394 2.85 16.96 1.74
N PRO A 395 3.69 15.90 1.59
CA PRO A 395 4.25 15.21 2.73
C PRO A 395 5.07 16.19 3.58
N THR A 396 5.24 15.86 4.86
CA THR A 396 6.25 16.47 5.71
C THR A 396 7.51 15.61 5.68
N VAL A 397 8.68 16.23 5.65
CA VAL A 397 9.97 15.52 5.72
C VAL A 397 10.93 16.31 6.61
N SER A 398 11.71 15.59 7.41
CA SER A 398 12.74 16.13 8.28
C SER A 398 13.97 15.23 8.24
N LEU A 399 15.12 15.80 7.86
CA LEU A 399 16.40 15.13 8.05
C LEU A 399 16.71 15.04 9.55
N THR A 400 16.98 13.83 10.03
CA THR A 400 17.30 13.55 11.44
C THR A 400 18.78 13.27 11.67
N SER A 401 19.51 12.90 10.62
CA SER A 401 20.97 12.78 10.59
C SER A 401 21.46 12.99 9.16
N PRO A 402 22.59 13.68 8.93
CA PRO A 402 23.38 14.43 9.91
C PRO A 402 22.68 15.72 10.35
N LEU A 403 23.08 16.27 11.51
CA LEU A 403 22.57 17.56 11.99
C LEU A 403 23.14 18.72 11.16
N ASN A 404 22.39 19.82 11.09
CA ASN A 404 22.84 21.04 10.43
C ASN A 404 24.13 21.58 11.09
N GLY A 405 25.14 21.84 10.27
CA GLY A 405 26.48 22.26 10.69
C GLY A 405 27.44 21.11 11.06
N ALA A 406 27.04 19.84 10.92
CA ALA A 406 27.90 18.72 11.28
C ALA A 406 29.16 18.64 10.39
N THR A 407 30.28 18.25 11.00
CA THR A 407 31.50 17.86 10.28
C THR A 407 31.49 16.35 10.07
N LEU A 408 31.63 15.90 8.82
CA LEU A 408 31.50 14.50 8.43
C LEU A 408 32.81 13.96 7.85
N SER A 409 33.08 12.68 8.10
CA SER A 409 34.22 11.93 7.54
C SER A 409 33.90 10.43 7.48
N GLY A 410 34.42 9.72 6.48
CA GLY A 410 34.16 8.29 6.28
C GLY A 410 32.75 7.98 5.75
N THR A 411 32.16 6.87 6.18
CA THR A 411 30.79 6.50 5.81
C THR A 411 29.81 7.00 6.87
N VAL A 412 28.82 7.80 6.47
CA VAL A 412 27.83 8.43 7.35
C VAL A 412 26.41 8.01 6.94
N ALA A 413 25.59 7.63 7.91
CA ALA A 413 24.16 7.39 7.67
C ALA A 413 23.39 8.71 7.58
N VAL A 414 22.63 8.87 6.50
CA VAL A 414 21.69 9.96 6.27
C VAL A 414 20.28 9.43 6.52
N ASN A 415 19.61 9.99 7.53
CA ASN A 415 18.31 9.53 8.00
C ASN A 415 17.27 10.63 7.85
N ALA A 416 16.03 10.26 7.51
CA ALA A 416 14.91 11.18 7.51
C ALA A 416 13.64 10.55 8.10
N ASN A 417 12.84 11.39 8.74
CA ASN A 417 11.45 11.08 9.06
C ASN A 417 10.55 11.78 8.05
N ALA A 418 9.64 11.05 7.44
CA ALA A 418 8.62 11.59 6.56
C ALA A 418 7.23 11.09 6.97
N SER A 419 6.23 11.96 6.86
CA SER A 419 4.83 11.61 7.14
C SER A 419 3.90 12.43 6.26
N ASP A 420 2.75 11.86 5.92
CA ASP A 420 1.78 12.44 5.00
C ASP A 420 0.36 12.07 5.47
N ASN A 421 -0.64 12.86 5.08
CA ASN A 421 -2.04 12.63 5.45
C ASN A 421 -2.65 11.39 4.77
N ILE A 422 -2.13 10.94 3.64
CA ILE A 422 -2.53 9.68 2.99
C ILE A 422 -1.42 8.66 3.07
N GLY A 423 -0.19 9.05 2.75
CA GLY A 423 0.97 8.16 2.84
C GLY A 423 2.15 8.62 2.01
N VAL A 424 3.35 8.44 2.57
CA VAL A 424 4.60 8.71 1.87
C VAL A 424 4.93 7.53 0.96
N VAL A 425 5.16 7.79 -0.32
CA VAL A 425 5.57 6.78 -1.31
C VAL A 425 7.07 6.56 -1.34
N GLY A 426 7.86 7.61 -1.06
CA GLY A 426 9.31 7.47 -0.98
C GLY A 426 10.02 8.74 -0.55
N VAL A 427 11.28 8.56 -0.15
CA VAL A 427 12.23 9.63 0.19
C VAL A 427 13.47 9.49 -0.68
N GLN A 428 13.74 10.49 -1.51
CA GLN A 428 14.97 10.59 -2.29
C GLN A 428 15.98 11.47 -1.57
N PHE A 429 17.11 10.89 -1.17
CA PHE A 429 18.25 11.63 -0.61
C PHE A 429 19.13 12.21 -1.71
N LYS A 430 19.73 13.38 -1.46
CA LYS A 430 20.63 14.07 -2.38
C LYS A 430 21.82 14.71 -1.67
N VAL A 431 22.95 14.83 -2.37
CA VAL A 431 24.11 15.65 -2.01
C VAL A 431 24.35 16.66 -3.12
N ASP A 432 24.37 17.95 -2.77
CA ASP A 432 24.52 19.08 -3.70
C ASP A 432 23.56 19.00 -4.91
N GLY A 433 22.34 18.55 -4.65
CA GLY A 433 21.29 18.39 -5.66
C GLY A 433 21.37 17.10 -6.50
N THR A 434 22.42 16.29 -6.34
CA THR A 434 22.59 14.99 -7.03
C THR A 434 22.04 13.85 -6.19
N ASN A 435 21.31 12.91 -6.79
CA ASN A 435 20.73 11.76 -6.08
C ASN A 435 21.81 10.91 -5.40
N LEU A 436 21.63 10.66 -4.09
CA LEU A 436 22.43 9.74 -3.30
C LEU A 436 21.69 8.40 -3.24
N GLY A 437 22.01 7.50 -4.18
CA GLY A 437 21.36 6.20 -4.31
C GLY A 437 19.97 6.25 -4.94
N VAL A 438 19.29 5.11 -4.94
CA VAL A 438 17.88 4.98 -5.37
C VAL A 438 16.95 5.57 -4.31
N GLU A 439 15.74 5.93 -4.70
CA GLU A 439 14.70 6.38 -3.77
C GLU A 439 14.37 5.28 -2.74
N ASP A 440 14.31 5.66 -1.47
CA ASP A 440 13.94 4.77 -0.38
C ASP A 440 12.43 4.77 -0.18
N VAL A 441 11.78 3.62 -0.41
CA VAL A 441 10.32 3.46 -0.47
C VAL A 441 9.71 2.92 0.82
N SER A 442 10.50 2.71 1.87
CA SER A 442 9.99 2.18 3.14
C SER A 442 10.71 2.76 4.36
N ALA A 443 9.94 3.20 5.36
CA ALA A 443 10.52 3.63 6.63
C ALA A 443 11.12 2.45 7.42
N PRO A 444 12.22 2.65 8.18
CA PRO A 444 12.93 3.92 8.39
C PRO A 444 13.75 4.35 7.16
N TYR A 445 13.58 5.60 6.72
CA TYR A 445 14.24 6.10 5.52
C TYR A 445 15.70 6.41 5.80
N THR A 446 16.61 5.70 5.13
CA THR A 446 18.05 5.79 5.37
C THR A 446 18.89 5.52 4.13
N VAL A 447 20.00 6.24 3.97
CA VAL A 447 21.03 5.93 2.98
C VAL A 447 22.43 6.16 3.54
N SER A 448 23.41 5.39 3.04
CA SER A 448 24.82 5.58 3.40
C SER A 448 25.50 6.57 2.45
N LEU A 449 26.12 7.61 3.02
CA LEU A 449 26.98 8.57 2.33
C LEU A 449 28.45 8.22 2.55
N ASN A 450 29.20 7.96 1.48
CA ASN A 450 30.66 7.84 1.55
C ASN A 450 31.32 9.20 1.30
N THR A 451 31.80 9.86 2.35
CA THR A 451 32.39 11.20 2.24
C THR A 451 33.77 11.20 1.57
N LEU A 452 34.42 10.05 1.39
CA LEU A 452 35.71 9.95 0.69
C LEU A 452 35.59 10.24 -0.82
N GLN A 453 34.36 10.22 -1.34
CA GLN A 453 34.05 10.56 -2.74
C GLN A 453 33.70 12.05 -2.90
N LEU A 454 33.66 12.81 -1.80
CA LEU A 454 33.38 14.24 -1.79
C LEU A 454 34.66 15.03 -1.49
N LEU A 455 34.72 16.25 -2.00
CA LEU A 455 35.81 17.17 -1.69
C LEU A 455 35.70 17.63 -0.24
N ASN A 456 36.84 17.97 0.40
CA ASN A 456 36.79 18.62 1.71
C ASN A 456 36.19 20.03 1.55
N GLY A 457 35.25 20.40 2.42
CA GLY A 457 34.53 21.67 2.32
C GLY A 457 33.05 21.57 2.66
N ALA A 458 32.29 22.62 2.42
CA ALA A 458 30.86 22.67 2.71
C ALA A 458 30.03 21.96 1.63
N HIS A 459 29.05 21.15 2.05
CA HIS A 459 28.12 20.42 1.19
C HIS A 459 26.69 20.57 1.72
N THR A 460 25.70 20.43 0.84
CA THR A 460 24.28 20.40 1.21
C THR A 460 23.72 19.00 1.06
N ILE A 461 23.15 18.45 2.13
CA ILE A 461 22.43 17.17 2.11
C ILE A 461 20.95 17.47 2.17
N SER A 462 20.15 16.84 1.30
CA SER A 462 18.69 16.98 1.31
C SER A 462 17.96 15.65 1.23
N ALA A 463 16.74 15.63 1.78
CA ALA A 463 15.77 14.54 1.67
C ALA A 463 14.49 15.10 1.05
N VAL A 464 14.04 14.50 -0.05
CA VAL A 464 12.82 14.87 -0.77
C VAL A 464 11.79 13.76 -0.60
N ALA A 465 10.73 14.01 0.17
CA ALA A 465 9.63 13.05 0.30
C ALA A 465 8.56 13.32 -0.76
N ARG A 466 7.93 12.25 -1.26
CA ARG A 466 6.76 12.34 -2.14
C ARG A 466 5.65 11.39 -1.70
N ASP A 467 4.41 11.75 -2.00
CA ASP A 467 3.24 10.90 -1.81
C ASP A 467 2.79 10.25 -3.14
N ALA A 468 1.63 9.60 -3.12
CA ALA A 468 1.03 8.94 -4.28
C ALA A 468 0.36 9.92 -5.26
N ALA A 469 0.06 11.15 -4.82
CA ALA A 469 -0.46 12.23 -5.63
C ALA A 469 0.65 13.09 -6.28
N ALA A 470 1.92 12.71 -6.05
CA ALA A 470 3.13 13.41 -6.48
C ALA A 470 3.34 14.79 -5.84
N ASN A 471 2.69 15.09 -4.72
CA ASN A 471 3.09 16.24 -3.91
C ASN A 471 4.47 15.96 -3.30
N THR A 472 5.28 16.99 -3.13
CA THR A 472 6.64 16.85 -2.60
C THR A 472 6.96 17.86 -1.52
N ALA A 473 7.81 17.46 -0.58
CA ALA A 473 8.48 18.38 0.34
C ALA A 473 9.95 18.04 0.44
N THR A 474 10.76 19.03 0.80
CA THR A 474 12.22 18.91 0.92
C THR A 474 12.68 19.40 2.29
N SER A 475 13.56 18.63 2.91
CA SER A 475 14.34 19.03 4.08
C SER A 475 15.82 19.03 3.70
N SER A 476 16.58 20.05 4.12
CA SER A 476 18.00 20.18 3.80
C SER A 476 18.81 20.62 5.01
N VAL A 477 20.06 20.16 5.09
CA VAL A 477 21.06 20.57 6.08
C VAL A 477 22.39 20.88 5.38
N SER A 478 23.14 21.84 5.90
CA SER A 478 24.52 22.11 5.46
C SER A 478 25.51 21.37 6.36
N VAL A 479 26.52 20.74 5.78
CA VAL A 479 27.55 19.98 6.50
C VAL A 479 28.94 20.33 5.97
N SER A 480 29.99 20.06 6.74
CA SER A 480 31.38 20.20 6.28
C SER A 480 32.06 18.83 6.18
N ILE A 481 32.59 18.48 5.01
CA ILE A 481 33.39 17.27 4.83
C ILE A 481 34.83 17.57 5.24
N LEU A 482 35.35 16.78 6.18
CA LEU A 482 36.72 16.83 6.66
C LEU A 482 37.30 15.42 6.72
N ASN A 483 37.71 14.89 5.57
CA ASN A 483 38.45 13.63 5.51
C ASN A 483 39.89 13.89 5.99
N SER A 484 40.13 13.74 7.29
CA SER A 484 41.49 13.71 7.87
C SER A 484 42.21 12.43 7.41
N SER A 485 43.53 12.48 7.26
CA SER A 485 44.38 11.40 6.73
C SER A 485 44.00 10.00 7.24
N VAL A 486 43.90 9.05 6.31
CA VAL A 486 43.64 7.61 6.50
C VAL A 486 44.30 7.05 7.76
N ASP A 487 43.53 6.30 8.56
CA ASP A 487 44.07 5.46 9.62
C ASP A 487 44.96 4.38 8.99
N ALA A 488 46.23 4.39 9.36
CA ALA A 488 47.24 3.47 8.86
C ALA A 488 47.71 2.47 9.93
N THR A 489 47.08 2.49 11.12
CA THR A 489 47.45 1.64 12.24
C THR A 489 46.61 0.37 12.21
N PRO A 490 47.20 -0.84 12.04
CA PRO A 490 46.42 -2.07 12.06
C PRO A 490 45.89 -2.44 13.45
N PRO A 491 44.74 -3.15 13.51
CA PRO A 491 44.21 -3.65 14.77
C PRO A 491 45.16 -4.66 15.41
N THR A 492 44.94 -4.96 16.69
CA THR A 492 45.57 -6.06 17.42
C THR A 492 44.57 -7.20 17.60
N VAL A 493 45.03 -8.45 17.53
CA VAL A 493 44.21 -9.64 17.77
C VAL A 493 45.00 -10.71 18.50
N SER A 494 44.37 -11.41 19.43
CA SER A 494 44.94 -12.57 20.11
C SER A 494 43.88 -13.65 20.32
N ILE A 495 44.23 -14.90 20.04
CA ILE A 495 43.38 -16.06 20.35
C ILE A 495 43.52 -16.35 21.84
N THR A 496 42.40 -16.33 22.58
CA THR A 496 42.36 -16.57 24.03
C THR A 496 41.97 -18.01 24.36
N SER A 497 41.36 -18.74 23.42
CA SER A 497 41.11 -20.18 23.50
C SER A 497 40.96 -20.74 22.08
N PRO A 498 41.48 -21.94 21.78
CA PRO A 498 42.32 -22.78 22.63
C PRO A 498 43.76 -22.25 22.75
N ALA A 499 44.48 -22.69 23.78
CA ALA A 499 45.91 -22.38 23.91
C ALA A 499 46.74 -23.17 22.88
N THR A 500 47.88 -22.64 22.46
CA THR A 500 48.83 -23.37 21.59
C THR A 500 49.23 -24.71 22.23
N GLY A 501 49.19 -25.77 21.44
CA GLY A 501 49.47 -27.16 21.84
C GLY A 501 48.28 -27.88 22.45
N SER A 502 47.11 -27.25 22.59
CA SER A 502 45.91 -27.91 23.14
C SER A 502 45.44 -29.06 22.25
N THR A 503 44.99 -30.15 22.87
CA THR A 503 44.31 -31.24 22.15
C THR A 503 42.80 -31.01 22.18
N LEU A 504 42.17 -30.93 21.00
CA LEU A 504 40.72 -30.76 20.83
C LEU A 504 40.08 -32.08 20.36
N THR A 505 38.92 -32.38 20.93
CA THR A 505 38.09 -33.53 20.58
C THR A 505 36.61 -33.13 20.62
N GLY A 506 35.77 -33.72 19.76
CA GLY A 506 34.33 -33.42 19.77
C GLY A 506 33.99 -32.00 19.31
N THR A 507 33.56 -31.15 20.23
CA THR A 507 33.23 -29.73 19.98
C THR A 507 34.07 -28.84 20.90
N ALA A 508 34.69 -27.80 20.32
CA ALA A 508 35.56 -26.85 21.01
C ALA A 508 35.12 -25.42 20.72
N THR A 509 35.37 -24.48 21.64
CA THR A 509 35.06 -23.05 21.42
C THR A 509 36.35 -22.27 21.17
N LEU A 510 36.35 -21.51 20.07
CA LEU A 510 37.39 -20.58 19.70
C LEU A 510 37.02 -19.20 20.23
N ASN A 511 37.92 -18.56 20.97
CA ASN A 511 37.74 -17.22 21.50
C ASN A 511 38.91 -16.33 21.07
N ALA A 512 38.62 -15.07 20.74
CA ALA A 512 39.63 -14.06 20.44
C ALA A 512 39.29 -12.71 21.09
N ASN A 513 40.33 -11.97 21.44
CA ASN A 513 40.25 -10.56 21.81
C ASN A 513 40.88 -9.73 20.69
N ALA A 514 40.20 -8.67 20.26
CA ALA A 514 40.73 -7.70 19.31
C ALA A 514 40.51 -6.28 19.81
N SER A 515 41.46 -5.39 19.53
CA SER A 515 41.39 -3.97 19.89
C SER A 515 42.15 -3.12 18.87
N ASP A 516 41.74 -1.87 18.70
CA ASP A 516 42.28 -0.95 17.69
C ASP A 516 42.30 0.48 18.25
N ASN A 517 43.11 1.38 17.68
CA ASN A 517 43.15 2.80 18.07
C ASN A 517 41.89 3.57 17.68
N VAL A 518 41.14 3.12 16.66
CA VAL A 518 39.84 3.67 16.27
C VAL A 518 38.74 2.66 16.58
N ALA A 519 38.70 1.53 15.86
CA ALA A 519 37.69 0.49 16.06
C ALA A 519 38.02 -0.79 15.28
N VAL A 520 37.73 -1.95 15.88
CA VAL A 520 37.74 -3.24 15.17
C VAL A 520 36.42 -3.42 14.42
N ALA A 521 36.47 -3.60 13.10
CA ALA A 521 35.31 -3.82 12.25
C ALA A 521 34.85 -5.29 12.21
N GLY A 522 35.75 -6.24 12.47
CA GLY A 522 35.39 -7.66 12.60
C GLY A 522 36.59 -8.59 12.82
N VAL A 523 36.28 -9.82 13.26
CA VAL A 523 37.24 -10.92 13.46
C VAL A 523 36.76 -12.16 12.70
N GLN A 524 37.61 -12.69 11.82
CA GLN A 524 37.37 -13.93 11.08
C GLN A 524 38.30 -15.04 11.58
N PHE A 525 37.73 -16.18 11.97
CA PHE A 525 38.49 -17.39 12.27
C PHE A 525 38.75 -18.23 11.01
N ALA A 526 39.88 -18.91 10.96
CA ALA A 526 40.21 -19.90 9.93
C ALA A 526 40.93 -21.11 10.55
N ILE A 527 40.71 -22.29 9.96
CA ILE A 527 41.45 -23.53 10.26
C ILE A 527 42.27 -23.89 9.01
N ASP A 528 43.57 -24.09 9.20
CA ASP A 528 44.54 -24.41 8.14
C ASP A 528 44.43 -23.48 6.92
N GLY A 529 44.20 -22.19 7.17
CA GLY A 529 44.05 -21.15 6.15
C GLY A 529 42.66 -21.07 5.51
N THR A 530 41.71 -21.93 5.89
CA THR A 530 40.33 -21.89 5.39
C THR A 530 39.39 -21.21 6.39
N ASN A 531 38.72 -20.14 5.97
CA ASN A 531 37.76 -19.41 6.80
C ASN A 531 36.67 -20.36 7.34
N THR A 532 36.41 -20.27 8.65
CA THR A 532 35.43 -21.10 9.35
C THR A 532 34.42 -20.21 10.06
N GLY A 533 33.14 -20.42 9.76
CA GLY A 533 32.05 -19.55 10.22
C GLY A 533 32.01 -18.20 9.49
N SER A 534 30.92 -17.46 9.73
CA SER A 534 30.81 -16.06 9.32
C SER A 534 31.70 -15.18 10.18
N GLU A 535 32.14 -14.06 9.62
CA GLU A 535 32.88 -13.07 10.39
C GLU A 535 32.06 -12.53 11.57
N LEU A 536 32.74 -12.33 12.70
CA LEU A 536 32.15 -11.83 13.93
C LEU A 536 32.39 -10.32 14.05
N THR A 537 31.32 -9.53 14.03
CA THR A 537 31.39 -8.05 14.04
C THR A 537 31.21 -7.43 15.42
N THR A 538 30.92 -8.23 16.46
CA THR A 538 30.75 -7.76 17.85
C THR A 538 31.45 -8.69 18.84
N ALA A 539 32.04 -8.12 19.88
CA ALA A 539 32.64 -8.88 20.98
C ALA A 539 31.56 -9.37 21.97
N PRO A 540 31.72 -10.55 22.61
CA PRO A 540 32.88 -11.44 22.55
C PRO A 540 32.97 -12.24 21.24
N TYR A 541 34.17 -12.27 20.63
CA TYR A 541 34.42 -13.01 19.40
C TYR A 541 34.60 -14.50 19.71
N SER A 542 33.50 -15.26 19.62
CA SER A 542 33.43 -16.67 19.96
C SER A 542 32.82 -17.51 18.84
N LEU A 543 33.46 -18.64 18.49
CA LEU A 543 32.98 -19.57 17.46
C LEU A 543 33.05 -21.03 17.96
N SER A 544 31.97 -21.80 17.78
CA SER A 544 31.97 -23.24 18.06
C SER A 544 32.54 -24.02 16.87
N LEU A 545 33.58 -24.82 17.12
CA LEU A 545 34.25 -25.69 16.18
C LEU A 545 33.91 -27.16 16.47
N ASN A 546 33.39 -27.88 15.48
CA ASN A 546 33.23 -29.33 15.54
C ASN A 546 34.49 -30.01 14.98
N THR A 547 35.27 -30.64 15.85
CA THR A 547 36.50 -31.31 15.45
C THR A 547 36.27 -32.74 14.97
N ILE A 548 35.09 -33.35 15.17
CA ILE A 548 34.81 -34.77 14.84
C ILE A 548 35.07 -35.09 13.37
N THR A 549 34.81 -34.13 12.47
CA THR A 549 35.02 -34.28 11.02
C THR A 549 36.41 -33.85 10.57
N MET A 550 37.23 -33.30 11.47
CA MET A 550 38.61 -32.93 11.19
C MET A 550 39.52 -34.15 11.29
N SER A 551 40.57 -34.19 10.48
CA SER A 551 41.60 -35.22 10.55
C SER A 551 42.28 -35.21 11.93
N ASN A 552 42.69 -36.38 12.43
CA ASN A 552 43.54 -36.40 13.62
C ASN A 552 44.94 -35.91 13.26
N GLY A 553 45.53 -35.06 14.08
CA GLY A 553 46.84 -34.46 13.81
C GLY A 553 46.92 -32.98 14.18
N SER A 554 48.00 -32.33 13.78
CA SER A 554 48.25 -30.93 14.05
C SER A 554 47.46 -30.04 13.10
N HIS A 555 46.75 -29.04 13.63
CA HIS A 555 45.99 -28.04 12.90
C HIS A 555 46.39 -26.63 13.35
N THR A 556 46.33 -25.65 12.45
CA THR A 556 46.57 -24.24 12.78
C THR A 556 45.25 -23.48 12.78
N ILE A 557 44.92 -22.87 13.91
CA ILE A 557 43.78 -21.96 14.04
C ILE A 557 44.33 -20.54 13.94
N SER A 558 43.77 -19.73 13.05
CA SER A 558 44.06 -18.30 12.97
C SER A 558 42.81 -17.45 13.19
N ALA A 559 43.02 -16.24 13.72
CA ALA A 559 42.04 -15.19 13.83
C ALA A 559 42.61 -13.93 13.18
N THR A 560 41.90 -13.35 12.22
CA THR A 560 42.27 -12.11 11.55
C THR A 560 41.29 -11.03 11.93
N ALA A 561 41.77 -9.96 12.56
CA ALA A 561 40.99 -8.75 12.81
C ALA A 561 41.23 -7.73 11.70
N ARG A 562 40.18 -6.98 11.36
CA ARG A 562 40.29 -5.80 10.48
C ARG A 562 39.62 -4.59 11.11
N ASP A 563 40.10 -3.41 10.74
CA ASP A 563 39.41 -2.15 11.00
C ASP A 563 38.53 -1.74 9.80
N ALA A 564 37.92 -0.55 9.88
CA ALA A 564 37.11 0.01 8.80
C ALA A 564 37.94 0.66 7.66
N ALA A 565 39.22 0.91 7.89
CA ALA A 565 40.16 1.46 6.91
C ALA A 565 40.82 0.36 6.05
N GLY A 566 40.60 -0.91 6.39
CA GLY A 566 41.12 -2.07 5.68
C GLY A 566 42.47 -2.56 6.21
N ASN A 567 42.98 -2.00 7.31
CA ASN A 567 44.17 -2.53 7.96
C ASN A 567 43.83 -3.85 8.65
N THR A 568 44.76 -4.80 8.66
CA THR A 568 44.54 -6.14 9.21
C THR A 568 45.69 -6.60 10.08
N ALA A 569 45.38 -7.42 11.09
CA ALA A 569 46.36 -8.19 11.81
C ALA A 569 45.82 -9.60 12.09
N SER A 570 46.73 -10.57 12.20
CA SER A 570 46.38 -11.96 12.44
C SER A 570 47.15 -12.52 13.64
N SER A 571 46.50 -13.42 14.36
CA SER A 571 47.10 -14.27 15.38
C SER A 571 46.81 -15.73 15.04
N SER A 572 47.73 -16.64 15.36
CA SER A 572 47.52 -18.08 15.16
C SER A 572 48.04 -18.90 16.33
N VAL A 573 47.39 -20.04 16.53
CA VAL A 573 47.77 -21.08 17.50
C VAL A 573 47.74 -22.43 16.79
N THR A 574 48.69 -23.30 17.10
CA THR A 574 48.68 -24.70 16.64
C THR A 574 48.01 -25.57 17.70
N ILE A 575 47.13 -26.47 17.30
CA ILE A 575 46.42 -27.42 18.17
C ILE A 575 46.53 -28.84 17.61
N MET A 576 46.27 -29.83 18.45
CA MET A 576 46.15 -31.23 18.02
C MET A 576 44.68 -31.64 18.01
N VAL A 577 44.19 -32.23 16.93
CA VAL A 577 42.89 -32.92 16.93
C VAL A 577 43.10 -34.40 17.19
N SER A 578 42.35 -34.96 18.15
CA SER A 578 42.41 -36.38 18.51
C SER A 578 41.01 -36.95 18.75
N ASN A 579 40.25 -37.12 17.68
CA ASN A 579 38.96 -37.79 17.74
C ASN A 579 39.19 -39.29 17.88
N SER A 580 39.13 -39.79 19.12
CA SER A 580 39.04 -41.22 19.39
C SER A 580 37.65 -41.69 18.99
N THR A 581 37.53 -42.41 17.87
CA THR A 581 36.27 -43.00 17.44
C THR A 581 35.95 -44.17 18.37
N SER A 582 35.07 -43.93 19.36
CA SER A 582 34.31 -45.00 20.00
C SER A 582 32.91 -44.97 19.39
N THR A 583 32.62 -45.93 18.53
CA THR A 583 31.25 -46.18 18.05
C THR A 583 30.51 -47.01 19.10
N THR A 584 29.22 -46.75 19.30
CA THR A 584 28.36 -47.42 20.31
C THR A 584 28.07 -48.91 20.00
N SER A 585 28.84 -49.53 19.12
CA SER A 585 28.82 -50.97 18.77
C SER A 585 30.10 -51.71 19.19
N ASP A 586 31.09 -51.01 19.76
CA ASP A 586 32.31 -51.62 20.27
C ASP A 586 32.05 -52.34 21.59
N LEU A 587 32.68 -53.50 21.80
CA LEU A 587 32.75 -54.16 23.10
C LEU A 587 34.10 -53.83 23.74
N THR A 588 34.08 -52.86 24.65
CA THR A 588 35.27 -52.49 25.43
C THR A 588 35.65 -53.59 26.41
N VAL A 589 36.91 -54.02 26.36
CA VAL A 589 37.51 -54.95 27.33
C VAL A 589 38.25 -54.16 28.40
N PHE A 590 39.08 -53.21 27.99
CA PHE A 590 39.84 -52.33 28.86
C PHE A 590 40.05 -50.96 28.21
N GLN A 591 39.82 -49.90 28.96
CA GLN A 591 40.16 -48.52 28.58
C GLN A 591 40.95 -47.87 29.71
N ASP A 592 40.26 -47.47 30.78
CA ASP A 592 40.90 -46.99 32.01
C ASP A 592 40.67 -47.91 33.21
N ALA A 593 39.84 -48.92 33.00
CA ALA A 593 39.56 -49.98 33.95
C ALA A 593 39.10 -51.21 33.18
N LEU A 594 39.32 -52.39 33.76
CA LEU A 594 38.78 -53.64 33.23
C LEU A 594 37.25 -53.59 33.29
N GLN A 595 36.60 -53.79 32.15
CA GLN A 595 35.15 -53.67 32.05
C GLN A 595 34.45 -54.96 32.49
N SER A 596 33.39 -54.84 33.29
CA SER A 596 32.52 -55.99 33.59
C SER A 596 31.83 -56.46 32.29
N PRO A 597 31.75 -57.76 32.00
CA PRO A 597 32.01 -58.91 32.89
C PRO A 597 33.41 -59.54 32.72
N TRP A 598 34.40 -58.83 32.17
CA TRP A 598 35.76 -59.38 32.01
C TRP A 598 36.45 -59.57 33.36
N ILE A 599 37.09 -60.73 33.52
CA ILE A 599 37.86 -61.08 34.71
C ILE A 599 39.28 -61.49 34.34
N ASN A 600 40.22 -61.26 35.25
CA ASN A 600 41.61 -61.64 35.07
C ASN A 600 41.80 -63.17 35.17
N SER A 601 42.39 -63.77 34.14
CA SER A 601 42.79 -65.18 34.08
C SER A 601 44.25 -65.35 33.65
N SER A 602 45.08 -64.31 33.82
CA SER A 602 46.50 -64.29 33.43
C SER A 602 47.31 -65.39 34.10
N TRP A 603 48.34 -65.90 33.42
CA TRP A 603 49.23 -66.95 33.95
C TRP A 603 50.69 -66.52 33.87
N SER A 604 51.49 -67.02 34.82
CA SER A 604 52.93 -66.71 34.92
C SER A 604 53.25 -65.22 34.77
N ALA A 605 52.36 -64.38 35.29
CA ALA A 605 52.43 -62.92 35.19
C ALA A 605 51.74 -62.27 36.40
N THR A 606 52.25 -61.10 36.78
CA THR A 606 51.57 -60.18 37.69
C THR A 606 50.91 -59.08 36.86
N THR A 607 49.60 -58.88 37.02
CA THR A 607 48.80 -57.95 36.21
C THR A 607 48.20 -56.84 37.06
N THR A 608 48.38 -55.58 36.64
CA THR A 608 47.82 -54.38 37.29
C THR A 608 46.92 -53.63 36.31
N PHE A 609 45.61 -53.62 36.54
CA PHE A 609 44.57 -53.05 35.66
C PHE A 609 44.30 -51.54 35.86
N GLY A 610 45.30 -50.82 36.33
CA GLY A 610 45.21 -49.40 36.68
C GLY A 610 46.59 -48.76 36.79
N SER A 611 47.53 -49.24 35.97
CA SER A 611 48.90 -48.76 36.00
C SER A 611 49.00 -47.37 35.39
N ILE A 612 49.58 -46.44 36.13
CA ILE A 612 49.87 -45.08 35.67
C ILE A 612 51.31 -44.93 35.14
N GLU A 613 52.12 -46.00 35.15
CA GLU A 613 53.53 -45.94 34.74
C GLU A 613 53.71 -45.66 33.24
N GLN A 614 52.85 -46.24 32.42
CA GLN A 614 52.76 -46.05 30.97
C GLN A 614 51.28 -46.22 30.60
N PHE A 615 50.71 -45.31 29.81
CA PHE A 615 49.38 -45.47 29.19
C PHE A 615 49.37 -44.81 27.80
N TYR A 616 48.54 -45.30 26.90
CA TYR A 616 48.41 -44.83 25.52
C TYR A 616 47.37 -43.71 25.41
N ALA A 617 46.24 -43.85 26.10
CA ALA A 617 45.19 -42.84 26.20
C ALA A 617 44.51 -42.91 27.58
N GLY A 618 43.84 -41.83 27.99
CA GLY A 618 43.18 -41.79 29.29
C GLY A 618 44.16 -41.60 30.45
N THR A 619 44.04 -42.42 31.48
CA THR A 619 44.68 -42.28 32.79
C THR A 619 45.42 -43.53 33.25
N SER A 620 45.15 -44.72 32.70
CA SER A 620 45.83 -45.93 33.10
C SER A 620 45.86 -47.03 32.03
N SER A 621 46.76 -48.00 32.19
CA SER A 621 46.85 -49.19 31.34
C SER A 621 46.91 -50.48 32.14
N ILE A 622 46.86 -51.62 31.45
CA ILE A 622 47.18 -52.93 32.02
C ILE A 622 48.69 -53.14 32.00
N LYS A 623 49.35 -53.04 33.15
CA LYS A 623 50.74 -53.50 33.30
C LYS A 623 50.79 -55.00 33.50
N THR A 624 51.50 -55.72 32.63
CA THR A 624 51.70 -57.17 32.73
C THR A 624 53.20 -57.47 32.85
N ALA A 625 53.62 -57.93 34.04
CA ALA A 625 55.01 -58.30 34.34
C ALA A 625 55.14 -59.82 34.47
N LEU A 626 55.83 -60.46 33.54
CA LEU A 626 55.96 -61.93 33.50
C LEU A 626 56.91 -62.44 34.59
N THR A 627 56.52 -63.52 35.26
CA THR A 627 57.31 -64.17 36.32
C THR A 627 58.14 -65.36 35.79
N SER A 628 57.86 -65.83 34.58
CA SER A 628 58.64 -66.84 33.86
C SER A 628 58.51 -66.65 32.34
N ALA A 629 59.31 -67.38 31.56
CA ALA A 629 59.11 -67.47 30.11
C ALA A 629 57.69 -67.97 29.77
N TRP A 630 57.15 -67.53 28.63
CA TRP A 630 55.85 -67.97 28.07
C TRP A 630 54.61 -67.57 28.88
N GLY A 631 54.73 -66.62 29.82
CA GLY A 631 53.59 -66.03 30.53
C GLY A 631 52.77 -65.10 29.65
N GLY A 632 51.56 -64.75 30.09
CA GLY A 632 50.65 -63.93 29.30
C GLY A 632 49.57 -63.22 30.10
N LEU A 633 49.14 -62.08 29.55
CA LEU A 633 47.89 -61.44 29.94
C LEU A 633 46.74 -62.28 29.39
N SER A 634 45.80 -62.67 30.25
CA SER A 634 44.63 -63.41 29.81
C SER A 634 43.39 -62.90 30.52
N LEU A 635 42.33 -62.69 29.75
CA LEU A 635 41.06 -62.12 30.20
C LEU A 635 39.92 -63.04 29.78
N HIS A 636 39.09 -63.43 30.74
CA HIS A 636 37.93 -64.28 30.52
C HIS A 636 36.64 -63.46 30.58
N TYR A 637 35.69 -63.74 29.69
CA TYR A 637 34.41 -63.03 29.60
C TYR A 637 33.35 -63.69 30.48
N GLY A 638 33.06 -63.10 31.63
CA GLY A 638 32.09 -63.61 32.61
C GLY A 638 32.64 -64.74 33.47
N ASN A 639 31.73 -65.51 34.09
CA ASN A 639 32.08 -66.67 34.90
C ASN A 639 32.28 -67.91 34.02
N TRP A 640 33.21 -68.76 34.42
CA TRP A 640 33.47 -70.06 33.78
C TRP A 640 32.19 -70.88 33.60
N ASN A 641 32.02 -71.51 32.45
CA ASN A 641 30.93 -72.44 32.13
C ASN A 641 29.50 -71.86 32.22
N SER A 642 29.34 -70.54 32.31
CA SER A 642 28.04 -69.88 32.53
C SER A 642 27.81 -68.61 31.70
N SER A 643 28.82 -68.17 30.94
CA SER A 643 28.76 -66.98 30.11
C SER A 643 28.45 -67.32 28.65
N PRO A 644 27.61 -66.53 27.95
CA PRO A 644 27.33 -66.72 26.53
C PRO A 644 28.56 -66.51 25.62
N GLY A 645 29.67 -65.99 26.17
CA GLY A 645 30.89 -65.64 25.44
C GLY A 645 30.69 -64.47 24.46
N VAL A 646 31.77 -64.04 23.82
CA VAL A 646 31.77 -62.97 22.82
C VAL A 646 31.54 -63.60 21.45
N ASN A 647 30.45 -63.21 20.78
CA ASN A 647 30.15 -63.67 19.43
C ASN A 647 31.01 -62.90 18.40
N PRO A 648 31.98 -63.54 17.72
CA PRO A 648 32.91 -62.86 16.82
C PRO A 648 32.21 -62.27 15.58
N SER A 649 31.02 -62.74 15.19
CA SER A 649 30.29 -62.21 14.03
C SER A 649 29.81 -60.76 14.20
N GLN A 650 29.77 -60.26 15.44
CA GLN A 650 29.33 -58.89 15.76
C GLN A 650 30.46 -57.86 15.62
N TYR A 651 31.68 -58.31 15.35
CA TYR A 651 32.88 -57.46 15.37
C TYR A 651 33.73 -57.67 14.12
N VAL A 652 34.41 -56.62 13.66
CA VAL A 652 35.32 -56.64 12.51
C VAL A 652 36.77 -56.85 12.94
N SER A 653 37.18 -56.34 14.10
CA SER A 653 38.54 -56.46 14.63
C SER A 653 38.59 -56.46 16.16
N LEU A 654 39.72 -56.94 16.68
CA LEU A 654 40.19 -56.66 18.04
C LEU A 654 41.27 -55.58 17.95
N ASP A 655 41.04 -54.44 18.59
CA ASP A 655 41.93 -53.29 18.59
C ASP A 655 42.49 -53.06 20.00
N PHE A 656 43.79 -52.75 20.09
CA PHE A 656 44.48 -52.37 21.33
C PHE A 656 45.84 -51.72 21.05
N ALA A 657 46.38 -51.00 22.03
CA ALA A 657 47.75 -50.51 22.02
C ALA A 657 48.63 -51.34 22.97
N VAL A 658 49.89 -51.60 22.60
CA VAL A 658 50.88 -52.30 23.43
C VAL A 658 52.18 -51.50 23.53
N PHE A 659 52.71 -51.38 24.74
CA PHE A 659 54.05 -50.84 25.00
C PHE A 659 54.98 -51.95 25.48
N ALA A 660 56.09 -52.17 24.78
CA ALA A 660 57.12 -53.14 25.18
C ALA A 660 58.24 -52.45 25.96
N SER A 661 58.48 -52.85 27.22
CA SER A 661 59.49 -52.19 28.07
C SER A 661 60.94 -52.57 27.73
N THR A 662 61.14 -53.64 26.96
CA THR A 662 62.47 -54.16 26.58
C THR A 662 62.48 -54.64 25.13
N SER A 663 63.64 -54.61 24.49
CA SER A 663 63.80 -55.11 23.12
C SER A 663 63.56 -56.62 23.03
N GLY A 664 63.15 -57.08 21.85
CA GLY A 664 62.87 -58.49 21.60
C GLY A 664 61.53 -58.98 22.15
N THR A 665 60.64 -58.11 22.63
CA THR A 665 59.28 -58.51 23.03
C THR A 665 58.50 -58.96 21.81
N GLN A 666 57.94 -60.17 21.86
CA GLN A 666 57.08 -60.69 20.80
C GLN A 666 55.84 -61.33 21.44
N LEU A 667 54.65 -60.96 20.95
CA LEU A 667 53.40 -61.44 21.51
C LEU A 667 52.68 -62.40 20.54
N SER A 668 52.03 -63.40 21.10
CA SER A 668 51.09 -64.29 20.43
C SER A 668 49.71 -64.01 20.99
N ILE A 669 48.81 -63.55 20.12
CA ILE A 669 47.45 -63.16 20.47
C ILE A 669 46.49 -64.23 19.99
N PHE A 670 45.68 -64.75 20.89
CA PHE A 670 44.73 -65.81 20.57
C PHE A 670 43.52 -65.77 21.49
N ALA A 671 42.45 -66.38 21.01
CA ALA A 671 41.22 -66.55 21.74
C ALA A 671 40.93 -68.04 21.98
N GLU A 672 40.16 -68.33 23.02
CA GLU A 672 39.77 -69.69 23.40
C GLU A 672 38.30 -69.72 23.82
N ASN A 673 37.69 -70.91 23.72
CA ASN A 673 36.41 -71.20 24.36
C ASN A 673 36.61 -71.93 25.71
N ASP A 674 35.52 -72.08 26.46
CA ASP A 674 35.53 -72.79 27.75
C ASP A 674 35.86 -74.29 27.67
N LEU A 675 35.88 -74.86 26.46
CA LEU A 675 36.34 -76.23 26.21
C LEU A 675 37.87 -76.33 26.06
N GLY A 676 38.61 -75.22 26.25
CA GLY A 676 40.06 -75.17 26.13
C GLY A 676 40.56 -75.27 24.68
N GLN A 677 39.68 -75.08 23.70
CA GLN A 677 40.08 -75.06 22.29
C GLN A 677 40.68 -73.68 21.97
N SER A 678 41.98 -73.63 21.67
CA SER A 678 42.64 -72.43 21.17
C SER A 678 42.28 -72.21 19.70
N PHE A 679 41.82 -71.00 19.41
CA PHE A 679 41.66 -70.49 18.05
C PHE A 679 43.04 -70.11 17.48
N PRO A 680 43.13 -69.79 16.18
CA PRO A 680 44.42 -69.48 15.56
C PRO A 680 45.15 -68.35 16.28
N LYS A 681 46.45 -68.54 16.44
CA LYS A 681 47.34 -67.56 17.08
C LYS A 681 47.83 -66.56 16.05
N VAL A 682 47.73 -65.27 16.39
CA VAL A 682 48.27 -64.16 15.62
C VAL A 682 49.51 -63.65 16.33
N ASN A 683 50.68 -63.85 15.72
CA ASN A 683 51.94 -63.41 16.31
C ASN A 683 52.29 -62.00 15.81
N THR A 684 52.71 -61.14 16.73
CA THR A 684 53.34 -59.87 16.35
C THR A 684 54.71 -60.13 15.74
N THR A 685 55.21 -59.19 14.95
CA THR A 685 56.66 -59.03 14.79
C THR A 685 57.27 -58.58 16.13
N VAL A 686 58.60 -58.52 16.21
CA VAL A 686 59.26 -57.95 17.41
C VAL A 686 58.78 -56.52 17.61
N LEU A 687 58.17 -56.26 18.76
CA LEU A 687 57.66 -54.94 19.13
C LEU A 687 58.84 -54.02 19.46
N ALA A 688 58.74 -52.76 19.02
CA ALA A 688 59.74 -51.75 19.31
C ALA A 688 59.78 -51.48 20.82
N ALA A 689 61.00 -51.47 21.40
CA ALA A 689 61.17 -51.16 22.81
C ALA A 689 60.86 -49.68 23.08
N ASN A 690 60.28 -49.41 24.25
CA ASN A 690 60.00 -48.08 24.78
C ASN A 690 59.07 -47.22 23.92
N GLN A 691 58.19 -47.85 23.13
CA GLN A 691 57.20 -47.16 22.30
C GLN A 691 55.88 -47.92 22.26
N TRP A 692 54.78 -47.19 22.06
CA TRP A 692 53.46 -47.76 21.85
C TRP A 692 53.30 -48.27 20.41
N THR A 693 52.78 -49.48 20.28
CA THR A 693 52.39 -50.09 19.01
C THR A 693 50.89 -50.36 19.03
N VAL A 694 50.14 -49.79 18.09
CA VAL A 694 48.71 -50.07 17.93
C VAL A 694 48.56 -51.35 17.09
N ILE A 695 47.77 -52.27 17.60
CA ILE A 695 47.50 -53.57 16.98
C ILE A 695 46.00 -53.66 16.72
N SER A 696 45.66 -53.98 15.48
CA SER A 696 44.30 -54.31 15.05
C SER A 696 44.34 -55.68 14.38
N ILE A 697 43.60 -56.64 14.95
CA ILE A 697 43.54 -58.01 14.45
C ILE A 697 42.14 -58.24 13.88
N PRO A 698 42.00 -58.49 12.56
CA PRO A 698 40.71 -58.83 11.98
C PRO A 698 40.09 -60.06 12.67
N MET A 699 38.78 -60.04 12.92
CA MET A 699 38.10 -61.18 13.55
C MET A 699 38.22 -62.48 12.74
N SER A 700 38.40 -62.36 11.42
CA SER A 700 38.69 -63.47 10.53
C SER A 700 40.02 -64.17 10.82
N GLN A 701 40.98 -63.51 11.49
CA GLN A 701 42.24 -64.13 11.91
C GLN A 701 42.14 -64.73 13.30
N LEU A 702 41.37 -64.11 14.20
CA LEU A 702 41.26 -64.53 15.61
C LEU A 702 40.21 -65.64 15.83
N SER A 703 39.14 -65.66 15.03
CA SER A 703 38.11 -66.71 15.04
C SER A 703 37.55 -66.94 13.61
N PRO A 704 38.36 -67.50 12.68
CA PRO A 704 37.95 -67.71 11.28
C PRO A 704 36.72 -68.60 11.12
N SER A 705 36.48 -69.51 12.06
CA SER A 705 35.33 -70.42 12.05
C SER A 705 34.11 -69.85 12.79
N GLY A 706 34.16 -68.58 13.22
CA GLY A 706 33.06 -67.93 13.94
C GLY A 706 32.78 -68.50 15.33
N GLN A 707 33.76 -69.19 15.94
CA GLN A 707 33.62 -69.78 17.26
C GLN A 707 33.53 -68.69 18.33
N VAL A 708 32.60 -68.86 19.27
CA VAL A 708 32.40 -67.95 20.41
C VAL A 708 33.66 -67.87 21.26
N ILE A 709 34.07 -66.65 21.61
CA ILE A 709 35.28 -66.36 22.38
C ILE A 709 34.91 -66.24 23.86
N HIS A 710 35.49 -67.05 24.72
CA HIS A 710 35.36 -66.94 26.17
C HIS A 710 36.59 -66.34 26.82
N ARG A 711 37.77 -66.55 26.23
CA ARG A 711 39.04 -66.05 26.74
C ARG A 711 39.86 -65.39 25.64
N LEU A 712 40.49 -64.26 25.96
CA LEU A 712 41.41 -63.53 25.11
C LEU A 712 42.78 -63.47 25.80
N SER A 713 43.83 -63.89 25.09
CA SER A 713 45.17 -64.06 25.65
C SER A 713 46.23 -63.38 24.79
N LEU A 714 47.14 -62.66 25.44
CA LEU A 714 48.36 -62.07 24.87
C LEU A 714 49.56 -62.71 25.57
N GLN A 715 50.14 -63.71 24.92
CA GLN A 715 51.27 -64.50 25.44
C GLN A 715 52.59 -63.98 24.89
N GLU A 716 53.60 -63.80 25.73
CA GLU A 716 54.95 -63.47 25.26
C GLU A 716 55.68 -64.74 24.79
N ILE A 717 56.30 -64.68 23.60
CA ILE A 717 56.85 -65.86 22.92
C ILE A 717 58.36 -65.78 22.61
N SER A 718 59.06 -64.75 23.07
CA SER A 718 60.53 -64.67 22.89
C SER A 718 61.30 -65.52 23.92
N GLY A 719 60.60 -66.11 24.89
CA GLY A 719 61.18 -67.07 25.84
C GLY A 719 61.90 -66.43 27.03
N SER A 720 61.66 -65.16 27.32
CA SER A 720 62.23 -64.43 28.48
C SER A 720 61.15 -63.74 29.30
N ALA A 721 61.38 -63.56 30.60
CA ALA A 721 60.50 -62.75 31.43
C ALA A 721 60.59 -61.27 30.99
N LYS A 722 59.44 -60.66 30.64
CA LYS A 722 59.35 -59.29 30.13
C LYS A 722 58.19 -58.54 30.79
N THR A 723 58.20 -57.22 30.68
CA THR A 723 57.07 -56.37 31.08
C THR A 723 56.52 -55.64 29.87
N PHE A 724 55.21 -55.72 29.66
CA PHE A 724 54.51 -54.96 28.63
C PHE A 724 53.23 -54.33 29.20
N TYR A 725 52.76 -53.27 28.55
CA TYR A 725 51.54 -52.55 28.90
C TYR A 725 50.51 -52.68 27.78
N VAL A 726 49.24 -52.82 28.11
CA VAL A 726 48.13 -52.91 27.15
C VAL A 726 47.08 -51.86 27.49
N ASP A 727 46.61 -51.15 26.48
CA ASP A 727 45.64 -50.06 26.65
C ASP A 727 44.62 -50.04 25.48
N ASN A 728 43.45 -49.45 25.70
CA ASN A 728 42.34 -49.35 24.74
C ASN A 728 41.95 -50.68 24.07
N LEU A 729 41.91 -51.78 24.84
CA LEU A 729 41.53 -53.11 24.35
C LEU A 729 40.01 -53.20 24.11
N ARG A 730 39.59 -53.43 22.87
CA ARG A 730 38.18 -53.53 22.48
C ARG A 730 37.96 -54.41 21.24
N PHE A 731 36.78 -55.00 21.14
CA PHE A 731 36.28 -55.52 19.86
C PHE A 731 35.51 -54.42 19.13
N VAL A 732 35.80 -54.18 17.85
CA VAL A 732 35.21 -53.12 17.02
C VAL A 732 33.99 -53.67 16.28
N GLY A 733 32.82 -53.05 16.42
CA GLY A 733 31.55 -53.59 15.89
C GLY A 733 31.42 -53.61 14.34
N SER A 734 30.60 -54.52 13.78
CA SER A 734 30.52 -54.79 12.32
C SER A 734 29.36 -54.15 11.53
N ALA A 735 28.50 -53.31 12.12
CA ALA A 735 27.44 -52.59 11.39
C ALA A 735 26.99 -51.30 12.12
N PRO A 736 26.49 -50.28 11.41
CA PRO A 736 25.91 -49.10 12.05
C PRO A 736 24.68 -49.52 12.87
N ALA A 737 24.59 -48.99 14.09
CA ALA A 737 23.49 -49.28 15.00
C ALA A 737 22.12 -49.11 14.31
N PRO A 738 21.10 -49.92 14.64
CA PRO A 738 19.72 -49.60 14.29
C PRO A 738 19.46 -48.16 14.72
N ALA A 739 18.93 -47.33 13.82
CA ALA A 739 18.69 -45.93 14.14
C ALA A 739 17.91 -45.86 15.47
N PRO A 740 18.45 -45.24 16.53
CA PRO A 740 17.71 -45.13 17.78
C PRO A 740 16.35 -44.46 17.51
N PRO A 741 15.37 -44.59 18.44
CA PRO A 741 14.23 -43.69 18.44
C PRO A 741 14.73 -42.26 18.20
N PRO A 742 14.06 -41.45 17.36
CA PRO A 742 14.58 -40.14 17.02
C PRO A 742 14.78 -39.30 18.29
N VAL A 743 15.69 -38.33 18.27
CA VAL A 743 15.77 -37.36 19.35
C VAL A 743 14.53 -36.46 19.35
N ALA A 744 14.15 -35.93 20.51
CA ALA A 744 13.03 -35.00 20.60
C ALA A 744 13.28 -33.77 19.69
N PRO A 745 12.30 -33.34 18.88
CA PRO A 745 12.46 -32.18 18.00
C PRO A 745 12.73 -30.90 18.79
N SER A 746 13.56 -30.00 18.23
CA SER A 746 13.69 -28.63 18.72
C SER A 746 12.62 -27.75 18.10
N LEU A 747 11.81 -27.09 18.93
CA LEU A 747 10.74 -26.20 18.48
C LEU A 747 11.33 -24.91 17.91
N ALA A 748 10.81 -24.42 16.79
CA ALA A 748 11.31 -23.24 16.08
C ALA A 748 10.32 -22.08 16.15
N LEU A 749 9.15 -22.20 15.52
CA LEU A 749 8.10 -21.17 15.54
C LEU A 749 6.75 -21.74 15.97
N PRO A 750 5.92 -20.96 16.70
CA PRO A 750 6.25 -19.69 17.34
C PRO A 750 7.39 -19.83 18.36
N ALA A 751 8.22 -18.78 18.48
CA ALA A 751 9.30 -18.74 19.47
C ALA A 751 8.73 -18.93 20.89
N ASN A 752 9.49 -19.54 21.79
CA ASN A 752 9.00 -19.78 23.15
C ASN A 752 8.71 -18.45 23.88
N GLY A 753 7.48 -18.33 24.39
CA GLY A 753 6.96 -17.10 25.01
C GLY A 753 6.46 -16.06 24.01
N ALA A 754 6.32 -16.41 22.72
CA ALA A 754 5.79 -15.48 21.72
C ALA A 754 4.41 -14.96 22.12
N THR A 755 4.21 -13.66 22.00
CA THR A 755 2.92 -13.00 22.20
C THR A 755 2.35 -12.56 20.85
N SER A 756 1.05 -12.25 20.81
CA SER A 756 0.38 -11.76 19.59
C SER A 756 0.40 -12.73 18.40
N VAL A 757 0.45 -14.03 18.68
CA VAL A 757 0.42 -15.07 17.65
C VAL A 757 -0.99 -15.19 17.05
N ALA A 758 -1.13 -15.24 15.73
CA ALA A 758 -2.45 -15.37 15.10
C ALA A 758 -3.21 -16.62 15.61
N ILE A 759 -4.55 -16.61 15.55
CA ILE A 759 -5.39 -17.75 15.97
C ILE A 759 -5.31 -18.98 15.04
N ASN A 760 -4.59 -18.84 13.93
CA ASN A 760 -4.31 -19.86 12.95
C ASN A 760 -2.79 -19.97 12.66
N PRO A 761 -1.94 -20.22 13.68
CA PRO A 761 -0.50 -20.19 13.49
C PRO A 761 -0.02 -21.46 12.77
N THR A 762 1.08 -21.33 12.04
CA THR A 762 1.88 -22.48 11.60
C THR A 762 2.94 -22.76 12.65
N LEU A 763 2.85 -23.93 13.29
CA LEU A 763 3.89 -24.45 14.16
C LEU A 763 5.01 -25.03 13.30
N SER A 764 6.27 -24.79 13.63
CA SER A 764 7.42 -25.39 12.95
C SER A 764 8.50 -25.82 13.93
N TRP A 765 9.22 -26.87 13.59
CA TRP A 765 10.30 -27.45 14.39
C TRP A 765 11.44 -27.90 13.48
N ASN A 766 12.62 -28.11 14.06
CA ASN A 766 13.75 -28.67 13.34
C ASN A 766 13.57 -30.18 13.15
N ALA A 767 13.97 -30.69 11.99
CA ALA A 767 13.89 -32.13 11.71
C ALA A 767 14.73 -32.93 12.71
N SER A 768 14.15 -33.97 13.30
CA SER A 768 14.90 -34.94 14.11
C SER A 768 15.55 -35.98 13.21
N THR A 769 16.86 -36.17 13.36
CA THR A 769 17.61 -37.18 12.60
C THR A 769 16.97 -38.57 12.77
N GLY A 770 16.64 -39.21 11.65
CA GLY A 770 16.04 -40.55 11.62
C GLY A 770 14.53 -40.62 11.92
N ALA A 771 13.83 -39.49 12.04
CA ALA A 771 12.37 -39.46 12.19
C ALA A 771 11.65 -39.72 10.86
N THR A 772 10.59 -40.53 10.88
CA THR A 772 9.71 -40.75 9.72
C THR A 772 8.42 -39.95 9.84
N THR A 773 7.91 -39.74 11.05
CA THR A 773 6.72 -38.94 11.31
C THR A 773 6.82 -38.20 12.65
N TYR A 774 5.98 -37.20 12.84
CA TYR A 774 5.84 -36.44 14.08
C TYR A 774 4.42 -36.50 14.62
N ARG A 775 4.27 -36.26 15.92
CA ARG A 775 2.99 -35.90 16.55
C ARG A 775 3.15 -34.58 17.29
N ALA A 776 2.24 -33.65 17.05
CA ALA A 776 2.23 -32.33 17.65
C ALA A 776 0.97 -32.14 18.49
N GLN A 777 1.14 -31.64 19.72
CA GLN A 777 0.05 -31.30 20.63
C GLN A 777 0.05 -29.81 20.93
N VAL A 778 -1.14 -29.22 20.98
CA VAL A 778 -1.42 -27.85 21.47
C VAL A 778 -2.48 -27.96 22.56
N SER A 779 -2.28 -27.29 23.68
CA SER A 779 -3.20 -27.30 24.82
C SER A 779 -3.26 -25.93 25.50
N ALA A 780 -4.43 -25.55 26.01
CA ALA A 780 -4.54 -24.40 26.93
C ALA A 780 -4.02 -24.71 28.35
N SER A 781 -3.64 -25.96 28.63
CA SER A 781 -3.11 -26.42 29.91
C SER A 781 -1.66 -26.88 29.76
N SER A 782 -0.77 -26.39 30.62
CA SER A 782 0.66 -26.79 30.65
C SER A 782 0.86 -28.27 30.99
N SER A 783 -0.11 -28.92 31.62
CA SER A 783 -0.09 -30.35 31.92
C SER A 783 -0.56 -31.22 30.74
N PHE A 784 -1.11 -30.62 29.68
CA PHE A 784 -1.74 -31.31 28.55
C PHE A 784 -2.85 -32.29 28.97
N ALA A 785 -3.54 -32.00 30.09
CA ALA A 785 -4.67 -32.80 30.57
C ALA A 785 -5.83 -32.89 29.55
N THR A 786 -6.01 -31.82 28.77
CA THR A 786 -6.85 -31.78 27.57
C THR A 786 -6.03 -31.22 26.42
N THR A 787 -6.30 -31.63 25.18
CA THR A 787 -5.62 -31.13 23.99
C THR A 787 -6.61 -30.36 23.11
N THR A 788 -6.20 -29.18 22.66
CA THR A 788 -6.91 -28.39 21.65
C THR A 788 -6.58 -28.90 20.26
N VAL A 789 -5.31 -29.28 20.04
CA VAL A 789 -4.84 -29.97 18.83
C VAL A 789 -4.01 -31.16 19.28
N ASP A 790 -4.22 -32.30 18.64
CA ASP A 790 -3.40 -33.48 18.81
C ASP A 790 -3.35 -34.24 17.48
N GLN A 791 -2.31 -33.99 16.71
CA GLN A 791 -2.17 -34.51 15.36
C GLN A 791 -0.93 -35.38 15.24
N SER A 792 -1.09 -36.62 14.80
CA SER A 792 -0.03 -37.61 14.60
C SER A 792 0.24 -37.88 13.12
N ALA A 793 1.28 -38.67 12.84
CA ALA A 793 1.67 -39.09 11.49
C ALA A 793 2.01 -37.91 10.54
N ILE A 794 2.48 -36.80 11.10
CA ILE A 794 2.89 -35.62 10.33
C ILE A 794 4.23 -35.92 9.66
N SER A 795 4.32 -35.88 8.34
CA SER A 795 5.58 -36.11 7.60
C SER A 795 6.43 -34.85 7.44
N ALA A 796 5.81 -33.66 7.51
CA ALA A 796 6.47 -32.37 7.45
C ALA A 796 7.04 -31.94 8.82
N THR A 797 7.92 -30.95 8.83
CA THR A 797 8.42 -30.29 10.04
C THR A 797 7.62 -29.05 10.44
N SER A 798 6.35 -29.02 10.02
CA SER A 798 5.41 -27.95 10.36
C SER A 798 3.97 -28.46 10.39
N LEU A 799 3.11 -27.70 11.09
CA LEU A 799 1.68 -27.95 11.19
C LEU A 799 0.92 -26.63 11.24
N SER A 800 0.03 -26.39 10.28
CA SER A 800 -0.96 -25.31 10.36
C SER A 800 -2.07 -25.68 11.33
N VAL A 801 -2.25 -24.84 12.35
CA VAL A 801 -3.33 -24.95 13.32
C VAL A 801 -4.40 -23.92 12.98
N SER A 802 -5.67 -24.24 13.19
CA SER A 802 -6.78 -23.30 13.00
C SER A 802 -7.71 -23.28 14.22
N ALA A 803 -8.50 -22.21 14.33
CA ALA A 803 -9.54 -22.05 15.35
C ALA A 803 -9.06 -22.04 16.82
N LEU A 804 -7.87 -21.50 17.11
CA LEU A 804 -7.50 -21.19 18.49
C LEU A 804 -8.32 -20.01 19.05
N SER A 805 -8.52 -19.96 20.35
CA SER A 805 -9.22 -18.85 21.02
C SER A 805 -8.30 -17.63 21.11
N ASN A 806 -8.84 -16.42 20.95
CA ASN A 806 -8.12 -15.17 21.20
C ASN A 806 -7.72 -15.03 22.68
N ASN A 807 -6.72 -14.19 22.96
CA ASN A 807 -6.24 -13.87 24.31
C ASN A 807 -5.99 -15.10 25.19
N THR A 808 -5.48 -16.18 24.60
CA THR A 808 -5.33 -17.45 25.28
C THR A 808 -3.89 -17.92 25.17
N THR A 809 -3.28 -18.23 26.31
CA THR A 809 -1.95 -18.86 26.34
C THR A 809 -2.10 -20.34 26.01
N TYR A 810 -1.37 -20.77 24.98
CA TYR A 810 -1.27 -22.16 24.57
C TYR A 810 0.14 -22.70 24.84
N TYR A 811 0.18 -23.97 25.21
CA TYR A 811 1.36 -24.79 25.41
C TYR A 811 1.41 -25.80 24.28
N TRP A 812 2.58 -26.00 23.69
CA TRP A 812 2.74 -26.97 22.60
C TRP A 812 4.03 -27.75 22.70
N ARG A 813 4.00 -28.97 22.19
CA ARG A 813 5.10 -29.93 22.21
C ARG A 813 5.01 -30.88 21.02
N VAL A 814 6.15 -31.41 20.59
CA VAL A 814 6.26 -32.35 19.47
C VAL A 814 7.13 -33.53 19.87
N ASN A 815 6.77 -34.75 19.45
CA ASN A 815 7.65 -35.91 19.48
C ASN A 815 7.78 -36.52 18.08
N ALA A 816 8.87 -37.25 17.86
CA ALA A 816 9.25 -37.83 16.59
C ALA A 816 9.24 -39.35 16.67
N THR A 817 8.75 -40.01 15.63
CA THR A 817 8.61 -41.46 15.57
C THR A 817 9.34 -42.02 14.35
N ASN A 818 9.98 -43.17 14.54
CA ASN A 818 10.43 -44.05 13.45
C ASN A 818 10.07 -45.50 13.77
N SER A 819 10.51 -46.45 12.94
CA SER A 819 10.25 -47.88 13.14
C SER A 819 10.82 -48.45 14.44
N ASN A 820 11.79 -47.77 15.05
CA ASN A 820 12.53 -48.23 16.22
C ASN A 820 12.04 -47.58 17.53
N GLY A 821 11.13 -46.60 17.46
CA GLY A 821 10.45 -46.04 18.62
C GLY A 821 10.00 -44.58 18.43
N THR A 822 9.41 -44.03 19.49
CA THR A 822 9.02 -42.62 19.57
C THR A 822 9.89 -41.91 20.59
N SER A 823 10.35 -40.71 20.26
CA SER A 823 11.12 -39.84 21.15
C SER A 823 10.31 -39.46 22.39
N ILE A 824 10.99 -39.01 23.43
CA ILE A 824 10.33 -38.18 24.45
C ILE A 824 9.76 -36.92 23.78
N TRP A 825 8.80 -36.27 24.43
CA TRP A 825 8.32 -34.95 23.99
C TRP A 825 9.46 -33.92 24.03
N SER A 826 9.43 -32.97 23.10
CA SER A 826 10.23 -31.75 23.18
C SER A 826 9.99 -31.02 24.51
N SER A 827 10.89 -30.11 24.88
CA SER A 827 10.56 -29.09 25.87
C SER A 827 9.27 -28.39 25.46
N THR A 828 8.36 -28.19 26.41
CA THR A 828 7.10 -27.48 26.14
C THR A 828 7.42 -26.02 25.84
N SER A 829 7.00 -25.57 24.66
CA SER A 829 7.05 -24.15 24.30
C SER A 829 5.67 -23.52 24.54
N THR A 830 5.66 -22.22 24.77
CA THR A 830 4.44 -21.45 25.04
C THR A 830 4.27 -20.34 24.03
N PHE A 831 3.04 -20.00 23.70
CA PHE A 831 2.71 -18.77 23.01
C PHE A 831 1.34 -18.26 23.45
N ALA A 832 1.14 -16.95 23.41
CA ALA A 832 -0.17 -16.34 23.59
C ALA A 832 -0.75 -15.97 22.22
N THR A 833 -1.96 -16.46 21.92
CA THR A 833 -2.69 -15.97 20.76
C THR A 833 -2.99 -14.49 20.94
N VAL A 834 -3.14 -13.80 19.81
CA VAL A 834 -3.51 -12.39 19.76
C VAL A 834 -4.63 -12.13 20.76
N ALA A 835 -4.30 -11.32 21.75
CA ALA A 835 -5.32 -10.81 22.64
C ALA A 835 -6.29 -10.02 21.75
N LEU A 836 -7.59 -10.18 21.97
CA LEU A 836 -8.50 -9.08 21.67
C LEU A 836 -8.14 -7.97 22.66
N VAL A 837 -7.06 -7.28 22.33
CA VAL A 837 -6.85 -5.91 22.75
C VAL A 837 -8.04 -5.22 22.11
N ALA A 838 -8.94 -4.66 22.92
CA ALA A 838 -9.62 -3.46 22.47
C ALA A 838 -8.46 -2.57 22.05
N VAL A 839 -8.19 -2.49 20.73
CA VAL A 839 -7.07 -1.75 20.18
C VAL A 839 -7.02 -0.47 20.98
N ALA A 840 -5.93 -0.25 21.71
CA ALA A 840 -5.70 1.07 22.26
C ALA A 840 -5.69 1.93 21.02
N ASP A 841 -6.78 2.66 20.83
CA ASP A 841 -6.85 3.61 19.75
C ASP A 841 -5.72 4.58 20.03
N THR A 842 -4.68 4.57 19.20
CA THR A 842 -3.57 5.52 19.28
C THR A 842 -3.73 6.60 18.23
N THR A 843 -4.69 6.43 17.33
CA THR A 843 -4.98 7.36 16.27
C THR A 843 -5.77 8.49 16.89
N LYS A 844 -5.26 9.72 16.78
CA LYS A 844 -6.03 10.89 17.22
C LYS A 844 -7.24 11.05 16.29
N PRO A 845 -8.40 11.47 16.80
CA PRO A 845 -9.50 11.86 15.94
C PRO A 845 -9.07 12.99 15.02
N VAL A 846 -9.64 13.08 13.83
CA VAL A 846 -9.48 14.23 12.94
C VAL A 846 -10.58 15.22 13.26
N VAL A 847 -10.23 16.48 13.48
CA VAL A 847 -11.20 17.57 13.66
C VAL A 847 -10.88 18.71 12.71
N ALA A 848 -11.92 19.23 12.08
CA ALA A 848 -11.84 20.40 11.21
C ALA A 848 -12.87 21.43 11.69
N PHE A 849 -12.38 22.62 12.04
CA PHE A 849 -13.24 23.77 12.30
C PHE A 849 -13.84 24.24 10.97
N THR A 850 -15.17 24.20 10.82
CA THR A 850 -15.85 24.41 9.52
C THR A 850 -16.51 25.78 9.38
N GLY A 851 -16.66 26.53 10.46
CA GLY A 851 -17.20 27.88 10.42
C GLY A 851 -17.17 28.55 11.79
N PRO A 852 -16.89 29.86 11.89
CA PRO A 852 -16.51 30.78 10.80
C PRO A 852 -15.11 30.51 10.21
N LEU A 853 -14.84 31.03 9.00
CA LEU A 853 -13.56 30.84 8.31
C LEU A 853 -12.42 31.60 9.01
N ASN A 854 -11.18 31.13 8.86
CA ASN A 854 -10.01 31.80 9.41
C ASN A 854 -9.84 33.21 8.85
N GLY A 855 -9.56 34.18 9.73
CA GLY A 855 -9.41 35.59 9.43
C GLY A 855 -10.72 36.37 9.29
N THR A 856 -11.88 35.74 9.46
CA THR A 856 -13.17 36.43 9.34
C THR A 856 -13.39 37.43 10.46
N THR A 857 -14.08 38.54 10.13
CA THR A 857 -14.57 39.48 11.12
C THR A 857 -15.98 39.06 11.54
N VAL A 858 -16.24 39.01 12.84
CA VAL A 858 -17.51 38.54 13.43
C VAL A 858 -18.07 39.57 14.41
N SER A 859 -19.39 39.67 14.48
CA SER A 859 -20.12 40.54 15.41
C SER A 859 -21.50 39.96 15.72
N GLY A 860 -22.11 40.33 16.84
CA GLY A 860 -23.41 39.79 17.24
C GLY A 860 -23.36 38.31 17.65
N THR A 861 -24.46 37.58 17.47
CA THR A 861 -24.51 36.13 17.74
C THR A 861 -24.16 35.35 16.48
N ILE A 862 -23.12 34.52 16.54
CA ILE A 862 -22.66 33.69 15.42
C ILE A 862 -22.78 32.21 15.75
N GLY A 863 -22.95 31.37 14.71
CA GLY A 863 -22.77 29.93 14.83
C GLY A 863 -21.31 29.55 14.61
N ILE A 864 -20.77 28.70 15.48
CA ILE A 864 -19.48 28.02 15.28
C ILE A 864 -19.74 26.53 15.05
N THR A 865 -19.07 25.94 14.06
CA THR A 865 -19.31 24.57 13.61
C THR A 865 -18.00 23.83 13.38
N ALA A 866 -18.00 22.51 13.59
CA ALA A 866 -16.87 21.65 13.32
C ALA A 866 -17.34 20.27 12.83
N ASN A 867 -16.48 19.62 12.04
CA ASN A 867 -16.61 18.22 11.70
C ASN A 867 -15.51 17.43 12.41
N ALA A 868 -15.85 16.27 12.96
CA ALA A 868 -14.88 15.37 13.54
C ALA A 868 -15.15 13.94 13.10
N THR A 869 -14.08 13.21 12.77
CA THR A 869 -14.10 11.81 12.36
C THR A 869 -12.98 11.07 13.05
N ASP A 870 -13.14 9.76 13.23
CA ASP A 870 -12.16 8.92 13.89
C ASP A 870 -12.23 7.50 13.29
N ASN A 871 -11.14 6.76 13.33
CA ASN A 871 -11.06 5.37 12.85
C ASN A 871 -11.96 4.42 13.64
N ILE A 872 -12.30 4.73 14.89
CA ILE A 872 -13.25 3.96 15.69
C ILE A 872 -14.48 4.80 16.02
N LYS A 873 -14.31 5.87 16.81
CA LYS A 873 -15.43 6.70 17.26
C LYS A 873 -14.97 8.00 17.92
N VAL A 874 -15.49 9.13 17.43
CA VAL A 874 -15.43 10.41 18.15
C VAL A 874 -16.36 10.36 19.37
N MET A 875 -15.82 10.62 20.57
CA MET A 875 -16.58 10.74 21.81
C MET A 875 -17.19 12.11 22.04
N GLY A 876 -16.53 13.16 21.56
CA GLY A 876 -17.10 14.49 21.60
C GLY A 876 -16.18 15.56 21.05
N VAL A 877 -16.77 16.74 20.85
CA VAL A 877 -16.11 17.96 20.39
C VAL A 877 -16.37 19.07 21.40
N GLN A 878 -15.29 19.61 21.98
CA GLN A 878 -15.33 20.77 22.86
C GLN A 878 -14.87 22.01 22.09
N PHE A 879 -15.76 22.99 21.93
CA PHE A 879 -15.37 24.30 21.43
C PHE A 879 -14.69 25.13 22.53
N LYS A 880 -13.74 25.98 22.14
CA LYS A 880 -13.05 26.92 23.03
C LYS A 880 -12.85 28.29 22.39
N LEU A 881 -12.85 29.34 23.20
CA LEU A 881 -12.49 30.71 22.87
C LEU A 881 -11.25 31.09 23.68
N ASP A 882 -10.16 31.46 23.01
CA ASP A 882 -8.88 31.83 23.61
C ASP A 882 -8.38 30.79 24.65
N GLY A 883 -8.64 29.51 24.35
CA GLY A 883 -8.30 28.38 25.21
C GLY A 883 -9.31 28.04 26.32
N ALA A 884 -10.32 28.87 26.55
CA ALA A 884 -11.38 28.62 27.53
C ALA A 884 -12.59 27.89 26.90
N ASN A 885 -13.17 26.90 27.60
CA ASN A 885 -14.29 26.11 27.07
C ASN A 885 -15.54 26.96 26.81
N LEU A 886 -16.10 26.82 25.61
CA LEU A 886 -17.40 27.36 25.23
C LEU A 886 -18.48 26.30 25.45
N GLY A 887 -19.25 26.45 26.52
CA GLY A 887 -20.34 25.55 26.88
C GLY A 887 -19.90 24.13 27.23
N ALA A 888 -20.88 23.23 27.33
CA ALA A 888 -20.65 21.81 27.49
C ALA A 888 -20.18 21.18 26.19
N GLU A 889 -19.38 20.13 26.30
CA GLU A 889 -18.94 19.35 25.16
C GLU A 889 -20.11 18.67 24.43
N LEU A 890 -20.01 18.63 23.11
CA LEU A 890 -21.01 18.01 22.24
C LEU A 890 -20.60 16.57 21.93
N THR A 891 -21.42 15.60 22.33
CA THR A 891 -21.13 14.16 22.18
C THR A 891 -21.76 13.51 20.94
N ALA A 892 -22.42 14.31 20.10
CA ALA A 892 -23.04 13.86 18.86
C ALA A 892 -23.04 14.96 17.79
N ALA A 893 -22.86 14.56 16.53
CA ALA A 893 -22.95 15.45 15.38
C ALA A 893 -24.43 15.79 15.05
N PRO A 894 -24.72 16.97 14.46
CA PRO A 894 -23.76 18.01 14.04
C PRO A 894 -23.21 18.82 15.23
N TYR A 895 -21.90 19.09 15.21
CA TYR A 895 -21.22 19.83 16.28
C TYR A 895 -21.33 21.34 16.03
N ASN A 896 -22.35 21.95 16.62
CA ASN A 896 -22.65 23.37 16.45
C ASN A 896 -22.77 24.05 17.83
N TYR A 897 -22.22 25.25 17.96
CA TYR A 897 -22.36 26.08 19.16
C TYR A 897 -22.71 27.52 18.76
N SER A 898 -23.57 28.19 19.55
CA SER A 898 -23.94 29.58 19.30
C SER A 898 -23.12 30.50 20.22
N LEU A 899 -22.25 31.30 19.62
CA LEU A 899 -21.38 32.25 20.33
C LEU A 899 -21.96 33.65 20.24
N ASN A 900 -22.31 34.26 21.37
CA ASN A 900 -22.61 35.68 21.43
C ASN A 900 -21.30 36.48 21.51
N THR A 901 -20.91 37.13 20.42
CA THR A 901 -19.67 37.92 20.36
C THR A 901 -19.83 39.30 20.98
N THR A 902 -21.04 39.81 21.25
CA THR A 902 -21.26 41.16 21.82
C THR A 902 -20.69 41.33 23.23
N THR A 903 -20.40 40.23 23.92
CA THR A 903 -19.79 40.21 25.24
C THR A 903 -18.26 40.11 25.19
N LEU A 904 -17.68 39.97 24.00
CA LEU A 904 -16.25 39.84 23.78
C LEU A 904 -15.66 41.22 23.44
N SER A 905 -14.40 41.42 23.82
CA SER A 905 -13.64 42.60 23.43
C SER A 905 -13.48 42.68 21.91
N ASN A 906 -13.41 43.88 21.34
CA ASN A 906 -13.03 44.01 19.94
C ASN A 906 -11.54 43.68 19.76
N GLY A 907 -11.21 42.91 18.72
CA GLY A 907 -9.85 42.46 18.45
C GLY A 907 -9.79 41.01 17.98
N SER A 908 -8.57 40.49 17.87
CA SER A 908 -8.32 39.11 17.42
C SER A 908 -8.62 38.12 18.55
N HIS A 909 -9.39 37.08 18.24
CA HIS A 909 -9.74 35.96 19.11
C HIS A 909 -9.46 34.63 18.41
N THR A 910 -9.05 33.61 19.16
CA THR A 910 -8.84 32.25 18.65
C THR A 910 -10.01 31.36 19.05
N LEU A 911 -10.72 30.82 18.05
CA LEU A 911 -11.71 29.78 18.23
C LEU A 911 -11.08 28.43 17.94
N SER A 912 -11.35 27.42 18.76
CA SER A 912 -10.85 26.06 18.53
C SER A 912 -11.92 25.01 18.78
N ALA A 913 -11.82 23.89 18.07
CA ALA A 913 -12.60 22.69 18.27
C ALA A 913 -11.62 21.57 18.64
N VAL A 914 -11.83 20.98 19.82
CA VAL A 914 -11.03 19.86 20.32
C VAL A 914 -11.88 18.61 20.26
N ALA A 915 -11.58 17.69 19.35
CA ALA A 915 -12.23 16.39 19.31
C ALA A 915 -11.45 15.39 20.16
N ARG A 916 -12.19 14.52 20.85
CA ARG A 916 -11.60 13.34 21.50
C ARG A 916 -12.29 12.05 21.10
N ASP A 917 -11.57 10.95 21.16
CA ASP A 917 -12.08 9.60 20.97
C ASP A 917 -12.36 8.89 22.31
N SER A 918 -12.69 7.60 22.26
CA SER A 918 -12.93 6.76 23.43
C SER A 918 -11.67 6.31 24.17
N ALA A 919 -10.49 6.43 23.56
CA ALA A 919 -9.20 6.14 24.18
C ALA A 919 -8.58 7.38 24.88
N GLY A 920 -9.18 8.56 24.68
CA GLY A 920 -8.74 9.83 25.26
C GLY A 920 -7.76 10.61 24.38
N ASN A 921 -7.50 10.16 23.14
CA ASN A 921 -6.69 10.94 22.21
C ASN A 921 -7.43 12.20 21.81
N GLN A 922 -6.69 13.28 21.62
CA GLN A 922 -7.24 14.58 21.26
C GLN A 922 -6.55 15.14 20.02
N ALA A 923 -7.35 15.73 19.14
CA ALA A 923 -6.88 16.66 18.12
C ALA A 923 -7.58 18.00 18.28
N THR A 924 -6.91 19.05 17.82
CA THR A 924 -7.42 20.42 17.88
C THR A 924 -7.32 21.05 16.50
N SER A 925 -8.39 21.72 16.09
CA SER A 925 -8.42 22.60 14.93
C SER A 925 -8.80 23.99 15.40
N SER A 926 -8.08 25.01 14.95
CA SER A 926 -8.26 26.39 15.39
C SER A 926 -8.35 27.35 14.22
N VAL A 927 -9.12 28.41 14.40
CA VAL A 927 -9.20 29.57 13.51
C VAL A 927 -9.05 30.84 14.34
N THR A 928 -8.49 31.89 13.73
CA THR A 928 -8.47 33.23 14.30
C THR A 928 -9.58 34.04 13.67
N VAL A 929 -10.38 34.73 14.48
CA VAL A 929 -11.41 35.67 14.03
C VAL A 929 -11.15 37.05 14.62
N THR A 930 -11.58 38.10 13.93
CA THR A 930 -11.58 39.45 14.49
C THR A 930 -12.98 39.74 15.01
N VAL A 931 -13.16 39.86 16.32
CA VAL A 931 -14.40 40.39 16.89
C VAL A 931 -14.41 41.89 16.65
N ALA A 932 -15.43 42.36 15.95
CA ALA A 932 -15.67 43.78 15.71
C ALA A 932 -17.14 44.08 16.01
N ASN A 933 -17.49 44.04 17.30
CA ASN A 933 -18.78 44.55 17.73
C ASN A 933 -18.79 46.05 17.41
N SER A 934 -19.76 46.47 16.60
CA SER A 934 -19.99 47.89 16.37
C SER A 934 -20.09 48.56 17.74
N VAL A 935 -19.14 49.46 18.01
CA VAL A 935 -19.18 50.27 19.22
C VAL A 935 -20.55 50.95 19.21
N PRO A 936 -21.36 50.85 20.29
CA PRO A 936 -22.61 51.58 20.36
C PRO A 936 -22.35 53.04 20.02
N LEU A 937 -23.11 53.58 19.07
CA LEU A 937 -22.96 54.95 18.59
C LEU A 937 -22.93 55.92 19.78
N SER A 938 -21.90 56.77 19.84
CA SER A 938 -21.95 57.91 20.74
C SER A 938 -22.97 58.90 20.17
N SER A 939 -23.72 59.60 21.01
CA SER A 939 -24.68 60.63 20.59
C SER A 939 -24.03 61.88 19.96
N ALA A 940 -22.72 61.82 19.63
CA ALA A 940 -21.92 62.91 19.07
C ALA A 940 -21.54 62.73 17.59
N ASP A 941 -21.77 61.55 16.98
CA ASP A 941 -21.46 61.29 15.56
C ASP A 941 -22.59 61.84 14.64
N LEU A 942 -22.24 62.45 13.50
CA LEU A 942 -23.21 62.86 12.47
C LEU A 942 -23.35 61.75 11.42
N MET A 943 -24.37 60.92 11.53
CA MET A 943 -24.60 59.85 10.56
C MET A 943 -25.04 60.41 9.20
N VAL A 944 -24.36 59.99 8.13
CA VAL A 944 -24.71 60.31 6.75
C VAL A 944 -25.50 59.16 6.11
N TYR A 945 -25.03 57.92 6.30
CA TYR A 945 -25.70 56.72 5.82
C TYR A 945 -25.49 55.53 6.76
N GLN A 946 -26.58 54.88 7.14
CA GLN A 946 -26.61 53.59 7.84
C GLN A 946 -27.90 52.88 7.48
N ASP A 947 -27.83 51.85 6.63
CA ASP A 947 -28.94 51.14 5.98
C ASP A 947 -29.92 52.01 5.16
N ALA A 948 -29.93 53.32 5.39
CA ALA A 948 -30.67 54.36 4.70
C ALA A 948 -29.90 55.68 4.78
N LEU A 949 -30.10 56.54 3.77
CA LEU A 949 -29.56 57.90 3.74
C LEU A 949 -30.25 58.74 4.82
N GLN A 950 -29.46 59.40 5.66
CA GLN A 950 -29.96 60.14 6.82
C GLN A 950 -30.32 61.58 6.45
N THR A 951 -31.41 62.10 7.01
CA THR A 951 -31.77 63.52 6.85
C THR A 951 -30.74 64.40 7.59
N PRO A 952 -30.26 65.52 7.03
CA PRO A 952 -30.77 66.24 5.85
C PRO A 952 -30.03 65.92 4.53
N TRP A 953 -29.27 64.83 4.46
CA TRP A 953 -28.48 64.49 3.28
C TRP A 953 -29.36 64.07 2.09
N ILE A 954 -29.04 64.58 0.92
CA ILE A 954 -29.69 64.23 -0.35
C ILE A 954 -28.65 63.77 -1.36
N ASN A 955 -29.08 62.90 -2.28
CA ASN A 955 -28.26 62.47 -3.40
C ASN A 955 -28.09 63.60 -4.42
N ALA A 956 -26.84 64.00 -4.67
CA ALA A 956 -26.44 64.99 -5.67
C ALA A 956 -25.36 64.42 -6.62
N SER A 957 -25.29 63.09 -6.73
CA SER A 957 -24.32 62.35 -7.55
C SER A 957 -24.44 62.70 -9.04
N TRP A 958 -23.32 62.65 -9.76
CA TRP A 958 -23.28 62.90 -11.20
C TRP A 958 -22.56 61.77 -11.92
N SER A 959 -22.95 61.53 -13.18
CA SER A 959 -22.38 60.48 -14.04
C SER A 959 -22.25 59.12 -13.34
N ALA A 960 -23.13 58.83 -12.38
CA ALA A 960 -23.17 57.60 -11.61
C ALA A 960 -24.62 57.25 -11.26
N THR A 961 -24.95 55.96 -11.31
CA THR A 961 -26.21 55.43 -10.79
C THR A 961 -25.97 54.98 -9.34
N VAL A 962 -26.75 55.52 -8.40
CA VAL A 962 -26.58 55.26 -6.96
C VAL A 962 -27.85 54.65 -6.35
N THR A 963 -27.67 53.54 -5.63
CA THR A 963 -28.73 52.82 -4.93
C THR A 963 -28.42 52.76 -3.43
N PHE A 964 -29.17 53.48 -2.59
CA PHE A 964 -28.98 53.62 -1.14
C PHE A 964 -29.62 52.49 -0.30
N GLY A 965 -29.98 51.37 -0.92
CA GLY A 965 -30.68 50.26 -0.27
C GLY A 965 -30.28 48.92 -0.88
N SER A 966 -29.01 48.82 -1.28
CA SER A 966 -28.49 47.63 -1.93
C SER A 966 -28.34 46.50 -0.92
N SER A 967 -28.95 45.34 -1.20
CA SER A 967 -28.71 44.12 -0.42
C SER A 967 -27.43 43.38 -0.86
N GLU A 968 -26.71 43.91 -1.86
CA GLU A 968 -25.43 43.38 -2.33
C GLU A 968 -24.27 44.06 -1.59
N GLN A 969 -23.25 43.27 -1.21
CA GLN A 969 -22.04 43.75 -0.56
C GLN A 969 -22.39 44.72 0.59
N ILE A 970 -22.88 44.15 1.70
CA ILE A 970 -23.23 44.85 2.94
C ILE A 970 -22.05 44.70 3.91
N ALA A 971 -21.58 45.78 4.53
CA ALA A 971 -20.55 45.72 5.55
C ALA A 971 -21.16 45.53 6.94
N SER A 972 -22.30 46.16 7.18
CA SER A 972 -23.00 46.21 8.47
C SER A 972 -24.50 46.41 8.24
N GLY A 973 -25.33 45.97 9.18
CA GLY A 973 -26.78 46.12 9.05
C GLY A 973 -27.39 45.28 7.92
N THR A 974 -28.22 45.90 7.10
CA THR A 974 -29.09 45.25 6.10
C THR A 974 -28.93 45.81 4.69
N SER A 975 -28.27 46.96 4.50
CA SER A 975 -28.17 47.62 3.19
C SER A 975 -26.92 48.49 3.05
N SER A 976 -26.37 48.53 1.84
CA SER A 976 -25.27 49.42 1.46
C SER A 976 -25.65 50.40 0.34
N ILE A 977 -24.78 51.38 0.09
CA ILE A 977 -24.83 52.24 -1.09
C ILE A 977 -24.09 51.56 -2.24
N LYS A 978 -24.81 51.12 -3.27
CA LYS A 978 -24.20 50.67 -4.54
C LYS A 978 -23.99 51.87 -5.46
N VAL A 979 -22.75 52.09 -5.89
CA VAL A 979 -22.36 53.19 -6.81
C VAL A 979 -21.85 52.58 -8.10
N ALA A 980 -22.63 52.67 -9.17
CA ALA A 980 -22.21 52.31 -10.52
C ALA A 980 -21.85 53.58 -11.30
N GLN A 981 -20.56 53.94 -11.29
CA GLN A 981 -20.04 55.15 -11.92
C GLN A 981 -19.67 54.94 -13.39
N ASN A 982 -19.98 55.92 -14.23
CA ASN A 982 -19.41 56.07 -15.56
C ASN A 982 -18.00 56.69 -15.46
N ALA A 983 -17.30 56.85 -16.59
CA ALA A 983 -16.00 57.51 -16.62
C ALA A 983 -16.10 58.92 -15.97
N TRP A 984 -15.37 59.12 -14.86
CA TRP A 984 -15.37 60.35 -14.04
C TRP A 984 -16.66 60.68 -13.27
N GLY A 985 -17.55 59.71 -13.06
CA GLY A 985 -18.68 59.85 -12.13
C GLY A 985 -18.26 59.82 -10.66
N ALA A 986 -19.16 60.21 -9.76
CA ALA A 986 -18.92 60.17 -8.33
C ALA A 986 -20.21 60.03 -7.51
N LEU A 987 -20.10 59.41 -6.33
CA LEU A 987 -21.08 59.56 -5.26
C LEU A 987 -20.91 60.97 -4.67
N ARG A 988 -21.96 61.77 -4.71
CA ARG A 988 -21.98 63.10 -4.08
C ARG A 988 -23.23 63.25 -3.23
N LEU A 989 -23.02 63.63 -1.97
CA LEU A 989 -24.09 63.85 -1.00
C LEU A 989 -24.08 65.32 -0.60
N HIS A 990 -25.24 65.98 -0.67
CA HIS A 990 -25.42 67.38 -0.29
C HIS A 990 -26.24 67.46 1.00
N SER A 991 -25.79 68.28 1.95
CA SER A 991 -26.46 68.49 3.23
C SER A 991 -27.51 69.61 3.10
N GLY A 992 -28.79 69.26 3.14
CA GLY A 992 -29.91 70.20 2.93
C GLY A 992 -30.33 70.35 1.46
N ALA A 993 -31.32 71.20 1.20
CA ALA A 993 -31.82 71.46 -0.15
C ALA A 993 -30.99 72.55 -0.86
N TRP A 994 -30.97 72.54 -2.20
CA TRP A 994 -30.30 73.57 -2.98
C TRP A 994 -30.84 74.97 -2.65
N GLY A 995 -29.94 75.90 -2.31
CA GLY A 995 -30.28 77.28 -1.88
C GLY A 995 -30.60 77.43 -0.39
N THR A 996 -30.73 76.33 0.35
CA THR A 996 -30.89 76.29 1.82
C THR A 996 -30.07 75.13 2.41
N PRO A 997 -28.73 75.18 2.29
CA PRO A 997 -27.86 74.13 2.81
C PRO A 997 -27.96 74.04 4.34
N VAL A 998 -27.67 72.86 4.88
CA VAL A 998 -27.44 72.68 6.32
C VAL A 998 -25.94 72.63 6.54
N ASP A 999 -25.42 73.66 7.22
CA ASP A 999 -23.99 73.83 7.51
C ASP A 999 -23.43 72.66 8.35
N VAL A 1000 -22.51 71.88 7.79
CA VAL A 1000 -21.72 70.92 8.56
C VAL A 1000 -20.42 71.61 8.98
N LYS A 1001 -20.34 72.01 10.26
CA LYS A 1001 -19.15 72.65 10.84
C LYS A 1001 -18.09 71.61 11.13
N ALA A 1002 -17.01 71.61 10.34
CA ALA A 1002 -15.93 70.62 10.45
C ALA A 1002 -15.26 70.61 11.84
N SER A 1003 -15.18 71.76 12.53
CA SER A 1003 -14.64 71.87 13.90
C SER A 1003 -15.39 71.05 14.95
N SER A 1004 -16.61 70.60 14.65
CA SER A 1004 -17.40 69.75 15.56
C SER A 1004 -17.02 68.26 15.47
N TYR A 1005 -16.19 67.87 14.49
CA TYR A 1005 -15.88 66.48 14.20
C TYR A 1005 -14.38 66.25 14.08
N THR A 1006 -13.92 65.07 14.48
CA THR A 1006 -12.50 64.71 14.42
C THR A 1006 -12.11 64.09 13.08
N GLY A 1007 -13.06 63.49 12.36
CA GLY A 1007 -12.81 62.81 11.10
C GLY A 1007 -14.07 62.37 10.36
N LEU A 1008 -13.86 61.77 9.20
CA LEU A 1008 -14.85 61.09 8.36
C LEU A 1008 -14.51 59.59 8.35
N SER A 1009 -15.51 58.72 8.52
CA SER A 1009 -15.32 57.27 8.49
C SER A 1009 -16.40 56.55 7.67
N PHE A 1010 -16.00 55.52 6.91
CA PHE A 1010 -16.92 54.63 6.20
C PHE A 1010 -16.24 53.31 5.80
N ALA A 1011 -17.03 52.29 5.53
CA ALA A 1011 -16.57 51.08 4.87
C ALA A 1011 -16.73 51.21 3.34
N ILE A 1012 -15.76 50.71 2.57
CA ILE A 1012 -15.88 50.60 1.12
C ILE A 1012 -15.47 49.22 0.58
N HIS A 1013 -16.27 48.68 -0.32
CA HIS A 1013 -15.99 47.44 -1.07
C HIS A 1013 -15.53 47.75 -2.48
N GLY A 1014 -14.38 47.22 -2.89
CA GLY A 1014 -13.75 47.52 -4.19
C GLY A 1014 -14.47 46.96 -5.43
N GLY A 1015 -15.60 46.26 -5.25
CA GLY A 1015 -16.33 45.59 -6.34
C GLY A 1015 -15.47 44.56 -7.07
N LEU A 1016 -15.88 44.12 -8.27
CA LEU A 1016 -15.17 43.06 -9.00
C LEU A 1016 -13.80 43.47 -9.56
N SER A 1017 -13.49 44.77 -9.63
CA SER A 1017 -12.32 45.27 -10.36
C SER A 1017 -11.40 46.17 -9.53
N GLY A 1018 -11.65 46.30 -8.22
CA GLY A 1018 -10.96 47.25 -7.35
C GLY A 1018 -11.28 48.71 -7.71
N VAL A 1019 -11.01 49.62 -6.78
CA VAL A 1019 -11.24 51.07 -6.93
C VAL A 1019 -10.04 51.86 -6.41
N SER A 1020 -9.65 52.91 -7.12
CA SER A 1020 -8.64 53.89 -6.68
C SER A 1020 -9.34 55.17 -6.28
N LEU A 1021 -9.43 55.41 -4.98
CA LEU A 1021 -10.40 56.33 -4.41
C LEU A 1021 -9.88 57.76 -4.23
N GLY A 1022 -10.74 58.74 -4.51
CA GLY A 1022 -10.66 60.13 -4.09
C GLY A 1022 -11.82 60.51 -3.17
N VAL A 1023 -11.51 61.10 -2.01
CA VAL A 1023 -12.49 61.65 -1.06
C VAL A 1023 -12.21 63.11 -0.82
N TYR A 1024 -13.23 63.94 -0.95
CA TYR A 1024 -13.13 65.37 -0.69
C TYR A 1024 -14.47 65.99 -0.33
N PHE A 1025 -14.40 67.19 0.24
CA PHE A 1025 -15.55 68.01 0.57
C PHE A 1025 -15.65 69.21 -0.38
N GLU A 1026 -16.84 69.79 -0.47
CA GLU A 1026 -17.07 71.04 -1.19
C GLU A 1026 -18.00 71.97 -0.41
N ASN A 1027 -17.80 73.28 -0.57
CA ASN A 1027 -18.80 74.29 -0.19
C ASN A 1027 -19.85 74.48 -1.30
N ASP A 1028 -20.86 75.32 -1.09
CA ASP A 1028 -21.96 75.55 -2.07
C ASP A 1028 -21.53 76.24 -3.36
N LEU A 1029 -20.36 76.88 -3.37
CA LEU A 1029 -19.77 77.50 -4.56
C LEU A 1029 -19.02 76.48 -5.43
N SER A 1030 -19.03 75.20 -5.08
CA SER A 1030 -18.28 74.13 -5.78
C SER A 1030 -16.77 74.30 -5.75
N GLN A 1031 -16.29 74.92 -4.69
CA GLN A 1031 -14.87 74.89 -4.36
C GLN A 1031 -14.58 73.61 -3.59
N SER A 1032 -13.75 72.73 -4.16
CA SER A 1032 -13.30 71.51 -3.53
C SER A 1032 -12.21 71.80 -2.50
N PHE A 1033 -12.33 71.20 -1.32
CA PHE A 1033 -11.28 71.19 -0.31
C PHE A 1033 -10.21 70.15 -0.65
N PRO A 1034 -9.03 70.15 0.02
CA PRO A 1034 -7.98 69.18 -0.22
C PRO A 1034 -8.50 67.73 -0.16
N ALA A 1035 -8.15 66.95 -1.19
CA ALA A 1035 -8.66 65.61 -1.39
C ALA A 1035 -7.68 64.54 -0.89
N ALA A 1036 -8.19 63.52 -0.22
CA ALA A 1036 -7.45 62.28 -0.02
C ALA A 1036 -7.63 61.40 -1.26
N GLN A 1037 -6.59 61.24 -2.08
CA GLN A 1037 -6.66 60.60 -3.40
C GLN A 1037 -5.75 59.37 -3.53
N TYR A 1038 -6.00 58.58 -4.58
CA TYR A 1038 -5.23 57.40 -4.99
C TYR A 1038 -5.20 56.27 -3.94
N ILE A 1039 -6.26 56.13 -3.15
CA ILE A 1039 -6.32 55.09 -2.15
C ILE A 1039 -6.85 53.81 -2.79
N TRP A 1040 -5.96 52.83 -2.94
CA TRP A 1040 -6.34 51.55 -3.53
C TRP A 1040 -7.16 50.70 -2.56
N VAL A 1041 -8.27 50.17 -3.08
CA VAL A 1041 -9.10 49.14 -2.47
C VAL A 1041 -9.16 47.97 -3.46
N ALA A 1042 -8.73 46.79 -3.01
CA ALA A 1042 -8.65 45.60 -3.85
C ALA A 1042 -10.05 45.11 -4.28
N ALA A 1043 -10.09 44.38 -5.39
CA ALA A 1043 -11.30 43.73 -5.84
C ALA A 1043 -11.82 42.72 -4.80
N ASN A 1044 -13.14 42.67 -4.63
CA ASN A 1044 -13.85 41.76 -3.72
C ASN A 1044 -13.42 41.84 -2.25
N GLN A 1045 -12.96 43.02 -1.81
CA GLN A 1045 -12.58 43.25 -0.42
C GLN A 1045 -13.22 44.52 0.13
N TRP A 1046 -13.64 44.43 1.40
CA TRP A 1046 -13.98 45.58 2.22
C TRP A 1046 -12.73 46.22 2.81
N LYS A 1047 -12.76 47.55 2.91
CA LYS A 1047 -11.76 48.34 3.61
C LYS A 1047 -12.46 49.45 4.37
N THR A 1048 -12.18 49.57 5.67
CA THR A 1048 -12.61 50.73 6.44
C THR A 1048 -11.68 51.90 6.14
N MET A 1049 -12.28 53.04 5.84
CA MET A 1049 -11.64 54.29 5.51
C MET A 1049 -11.87 55.26 6.65
N SER A 1050 -10.81 55.90 7.12
CA SER A 1050 -10.88 56.93 8.16
C SER A 1050 -9.94 58.07 7.81
N PHE A 1051 -10.46 59.28 7.83
CA PHE A 1051 -9.73 60.50 7.50
C PHE A 1051 -9.89 61.52 8.61
N SER A 1052 -8.81 62.20 9.01
CA SER A 1052 -8.94 63.30 9.96
C SER A 1052 -9.56 64.53 9.29
N MET A 1053 -10.34 65.32 10.02
CA MET A 1053 -10.90 66.57 9.47
C MET A 1053 -9.79 67.56 9.09
N SER A 1054 -8.64 67.53 9.77
CA SER A 1054 -7.46 68.30 9.38
C SER A 1054 -6.87 67.91 8.02
N GLN A 1055 -7.09 66.68 7.56
CA GLN A 1055 -6.64 66.22 6.24
C GLN A 1055 -7.58 66.67 5.12
N LEU A 1056 -8.90 66.53 5.32
CA LEU A 1056 -9.90 66.82 4.29
C LEU A 1056 -10.37 68.29 4.28
N ASN A 1057 -10.17 69.01 5.38
CA ASN A 1057 -10.59 70.39 5.55
C ASN A 1057 -9.63 71.17 6.47
N PRO A 1058 -8.35 71.34 6.08
CA PRO A 1058 -7.31 71.96 6.90
C PRO A 1058 -7.60 73.42 7.28
N ASN A 1059 -8.46 74.11 6.51
CA ASN A 1059 -8.84 75.50 6.75
C ASN A 1059 -10.15 75.65 7.52
N ASN A 1060 -10.71 74.55 8.04
CA ASN A 1060 -11.94 74.51 8.83
C ASN A 1060 -13.13 75.25 8.16
N GLN A 1061 -13.29 75.06 6.85
CA GLN A 1061 -14.39 75.64 6.08
C GLN A 1061 -15.71 74.91 6.39
N VAL A 1062 -16.85 75.56 6.16
CA VAL A 1062 -18.15 74.86 6.28
C VAL A 1062 -18.29 73.86 5.15
N ILE A 1063 -18.65 72.62 5.49
CA ILE A 1063 -18.88 71.53 4.54
C ILE A 1063 -20.36 71.53 4.16
N HIS A 1064 -20.66 71.51 2.87
CA HIS A 1064 -22.03 71.27 2.38
C HIS A 1064 -22.14 69.99 1.57
N ARG A 1065 -21.04 69.53 0.97
CA ARG A 1065 -21.03 68.31 0.15
C ARG A 1065 -19.87 67.40 0.47
N LEU A 1066 -20.15 66.10 0.45
CA LEU A 1066 -19.17 65.02 0.49
C LEU A 1066 -19.14 64.33 -0.87
N VAL A 1067 -17.94 64.13 -1.41
CA VAL A 1067 -17.71 63.44 -2.68
C VAL A 1067 -16.80 62.23 -2.46
N ILE A 1068 -17.21 61.08 -3.01
CA ILE A 1068 -16.43 59.85 -3.09
C ILE A 1068 -16.41 59.37 -4.54
N GLN A 1069 -15.22 59.27 -5.12
CA GLN A 1069 -15.00 59.07 -6.55
C GLN A 1069 -13.86 58.08 -6.82
N ASP A 1070 -13.94 57.29 -7.90
CA ASP A 1070 -12.75 56.62 -8.44
C ASP A 1070 -11.95 57.56 -9.35
N MET A 1071 -10.65 57.62 -9.14
CA MET A 1071 -9.73 58.54 -9.80
C MET A 1071 -9.10 57.95 -11.08
N THR A 1072 -9.56 56.79 -11.58
CA THR A 1072 -8.96 56.13 -12.76
C THR A 1072 -9.64 56.51 -14.07
N GLY A 1073 -10.76 57.22 -14.03
CA GLY A 1073 -11.54 57.58 -15.22
C GLY A 1073 -12.22 56.38 -15.91
N ARG A 1074 -12.29 55.22 -15.26
CA ARG A 1074 -12.92 53.99 -15.80
C ARG A 1074 -14.32 53.79 -15.24
N VAL A 1075 -15.15 53.06 -15.98
CA VAL A 1075 -16.44 52.57 -15.48
C VAL A 1075 -16.18 51.57 -14.36
N LYS A 1076 -16.79 51.78 -13.19
CA LYS A 1076 -16.61 50.96 -11.99
C LYS A 1076 -17.91 50.83 -11.21
N THR A 1077 -18.04 49.72 -10.49
CA THR A 1077 -19.06 49.57 -9.45
C THR A 1077 -18.36 49.31 -8.12
N PHE A 1078 -18.67 50.11 -7.10
CA PHE A 1078 -18.19 49.94 -5.73
C PHE A 1078 -19.33 50.17 -4.74
N TYR A 1079 -19.12 49.77 -3.49
CA TYR A 1079 -20.16 49.80 -2.46
C TYR A 1079 -19.65 50.52 -1.21
N ILE A 1080 -20.48 51.36 -0.60
CA ILE A 1080 -20.14 52.11 0.62
C ILE A 1080 -21.16 51.81 1.70
N ASP A 1081 -20.70 51.71 2.94
CA ASP A 1081 -21.56 51.42 4.09
C ASP A 1081 -21.04 52.12 5.36
N ASP A 1082 -21.90 52.28 6.36
CA ASP A 1082 -21.62 52.94 7.65
C ASP A 1082 -20.90 54.31 7.51
N LEU A 1083 -21.45 55.22 6.71
CA LEU A 1083 -20.85 56.54 6.44
C LEU A 1083 -21.22 57.56 7.53
N LYS A 1084 -20.22 58.04 8.26
CA LYS A 1084 -20.38 58.96 9.41
C LYS A 1084 -19.24 59.94 9.62
#